data_AF-A0A7S2YTX1-F1
#
_entry.id   AF-A0A7S2YTX1-F1
#
_cell.length_a   1.000
_cell.length_b   1.000
_cell.length_c   1.000
_cell.angle_alpha   90.00
_cell.angle_beta   90.00
_cell.angle_gamma   90.00
#
_symmetry.space_group_name_H-M   'P 1'
#
loop_
_entity.id
_entity.type
_entity.pdbx_description
1 polymer ?
#
loop_
_entity_poly.entity_id
_entity_poly.type
_entity_poly.pdbx_seq_one_letter_code
_entity_poly.pdbx_strand_id
1 'polypeptide(L)'
;MAPRPQEDATQKSNYGSVATTGDSYDEEEQQLLPTPLVVQRQEEEQARQTRKMTGLFLLGILVLAGVTVWGVSHANRPSSGSSMILMDDDSSSTTTTATTDRSSRYSTSGQGISLFVSSPDQDLGLQGTHREEDATPSAIWGDKAQQGPLPTNDWYLNLVSHRAASRPDESTRAYSTPYIVDTAADANMMGIRLHWPVVKASSINVQMVDDFKNAVTLGTLDLAAPVADNDSSSAGPAYQVDPDYPYSNLGVSLKWGDDDAYMKTSIVRGMPFATMKYASGVLPSLFSFNAPASKPVVDGGKSKMECGVLSGPDKEGRTISHGTTTTVQKELSLHFVNSDFTWMLFFSDPVQVECGVTEADDIHVAEFQLNVKSVKGDDEPLLVRLALADQCTTGHSNIHEHCEERNAMDDSDGYVDLLRKYTQYATNPKVSMVYPQEDDEEQTAFVSFDWSPALDDDDSSDDDVARIDVAEDEIETEESQNMMMFALPHQQDKLKDDKDVEITDYCIHSFHGKTCLVIGKKWNLSQDLSQPQSFTARRPPMASAIPLLAKALATDIQKKIPANLQIGAADTYFSGKFLAKIARTIMVAEELKQLAKGGDAVKALGYENVTAADLEESVSAAANANLPSDEAVEKAVNGLKQAVQVWMEDGDAMYVYDKSWGGLVNCGCNYTAKDSTGHCSNSYPNCPALFSVNEDFGNGTWIL
;
A
#
# COMPACT_ATOMS: atom_id res chain seq x y z
N MET A 1 43.09 28.99 23.21
CA MET A 1 43.13 28.04 22.08
C MET A 1 41.91 28.30 21.22
N ALA A 2 41.93 28.64 19.94
CA ALA A 2 42.83 29.27 18.99
C ALA A 2 41.85 29.81 17.90
N PRO A 3 42.05 30.99 17.31
CA PRO A 3 41.14 31.52 16.29
C PRO A 3 41.51 30.99 14.90
N ARG A 4 40.50 30.63 14.09
CA ARG A 4 40.65 30.35 12.65
C ARG A 4 40.89 31.66 11.87
N PRO A 5 41.68 31.63 10.79
CA PRO A 5 41.94 32.80 9.97
C PRO A 5 40.82 33.05 8.95
N GLN A 6 40.58 34.33 8.69
CA GLN A 6 39.94 34.84 7.47
C GLN A 6 40.93 34.69 6.30
N GLU A 7 40.44 34.28 5.14
CA GLU A 7 41.09 34.55 3.87
C GLU A 7 40.13 35.21 2.90
N ASP A 8 40.73 36.13 2.14
CA ASP A 8 40.17 37.19 1.35
C ASP A 8 39.63 36.74 -0.01
N ALA A 9 38.78 37.62 -0.54
CA ALA A 9 38.26 37.66 -1.89
C ALA A 9 39.34 37.76 -2.97
N THR A 10 39.09 37.18 -4.15
CA THR A 10 38.80 37.89 -5.42
C THR A 10 39.10 37.01 -6.63
N GLN A 11 38.09 36.76 -7.48
CA GLN A 11 38.33 36.70 -8.91
C GLN A 11 37.05 37.05 -9.68
N LYS A 12 37.09 38.21 -10.34
CA LYS A 12 36.14 38.65 -11.37
C LYS A 12 36.53 37.95 -12.67
N SER A 13 35.58 37.33 -13.36
CA SER A 13 35.68 37.05 -14.79
C SER A 13 34.45 37.60 -15.52
N ASN A 14 34.74 38.19 -16.66
CA ASN A 14 33.83 38.91 -17.54
C ASN A 14 32.95 37.94 -18.32
N TYR A 15 31.64 38.20 -18.39
CA TYR A 15 30.80 37.69 -19.47
C TYR A 15 30.30 38.84 -20.32
N GLY A 16 30.68 38.80 -21.60
CA GLY A 16 30.24 39.70 -22.64
C GLY A 16 28.82 39.36 -23.10
N SER A 17 28.02 40.41 -23.26
CA SER A 17 26.69 40.37 -23.86
C SER A 17 26.80 40.16 -25.37
N VAL A 18 26.17 39.11 -25.89
CA VAL A 18 25.81 39.00 -27.31
C VAL A 18 24.30 39.14 -27.39
N ALA A 19 23.86 40.14 -28.16
CA ALA A 19 22.47 40.40 -28.47
C ALA A 19 22.03 39.50 -29.64
N THR A 20 20.91 38.80 -29.48
CA THR A 20 20.13 38.25 -30.59
C THR A 20 18.67 38.63 -30.39
N THR A 21 18.18 39.41 -31.36
CA THR A 21 16.78 39.55 -31.78
C THR A 21 16.17 38.15 -31.95
N GLY A 22 15.02 37.81 -31.40
CA GLY A 22 13.72 38.45 -31.57
C GLY A 22 12.87 37.51 -32.42
N ASP A 23 12.00 36.72 -31.77
CA ASP A 23 10.77 36.16 -32.34
C ASP A 23 9.85 35.75 -31.19
N SER A 24 8.66 36.33 -31.18
CA SER A 24 7.61 36.19 -30.17
C SER A 24 6.78 34.94 -30.43
N TYR A 25 6.74 34.04 -29.45
CA TYR A 25 5.69 33.04 -29.31
C TYR A 25 4.88 33.35 -28.05
N ASP A 26 3.56 33.34 -28.21
CA ASP A 26 2.56 33.63 -27.19
C ASP A 26 2.66 32.60 -26.04
N GLU A 27 2.93 33.09 -24.83
CA GLU A 27 2.81 32.34 -23.59
C GLU A 27 1.33 32.24 -23.19
N GLU A 28 0.79 31.02 -23.23
CA GLU A 28 -0.49 30.67 -22.62
C GLU A 28 -0.29 30.53 -21.10
N GLU A 29 -0.98 31.38 -20.37
CA GLU A 29 -0.90 31.60 -18.93
C GLU A 29 -1.39 30.35 -18.15
N GLN A 30 -0.46 29.49 -17.73
CA GLN A 30 -0.75 28.44 -16.73
C GLN A 30 -0.99 29.09 -15.37
N GLN A 31 -2.25 29.16 -14.95
CA GLN A 31 -2.65 29.51 -13.59
C GLN A 31 -2.13 28.46 -12.60
N LEU A 32 -1.05 28.82 -11.90
CA LEU A 32 -0.54 28.09 -10.75
C LEU A 32 -1.61 28.09 -9.62
N LEU A 33 -2.09 26.90 -9.27
CA LEU A 33 -2.88 26.66 -8.07
C LEU A 33 -2.09 27.08 -6.81
N PRO A 34 -2.74 27.71 -5.81
CA PRO A 34 -2.04 28.16 -4.62
C PRO A 34 -1.54 26.99 -3.76
N THR A 35 -0.30 27.10 -3.32
CA THR A 35 0.36 26.19 -2.39
C THR A 35 -0.36 26.13 -1.02
N PRO A 36 -0.32 24.98 -0.31
CA PRO A 36 -1.15 24.69 0.87
C PRO A 36 -0.93 25.58 2.11
N LEU A 37 0.09 26.44 2.11
CA LEU A 37 0.36 27.39 3.21
C LEU A 37 -0.66 28.54 3.31
N VAL A 38 -1.38 28.86 2.24
CA VAL A 38 -2.40 29.94 2.25
C VAL A 38 -3.71 29.49 2.91
N VAL A 39 -4.04 28.20 2.82
CA VAL A 39 -5.27 27.62 3.39
C VAL A 39 -5.20 27.59 4.93
N GLN A 40 -4.06 27.21 5.51
CA GLN A 40 -3.89 27.21 6.98
C GLN A 40 -4.03 28.60 7.61
N ARG A 41 -3.61 29.68 6.92
CA ARG A 41 -3.78 31.04 7.43
C ARG A 41 -5.24 31.50 7.42
N GLN A 42 -6.02 31.07 6.44
CA GLN A 42 -7.45 31.40 6.38
C GLN A 42 -8.26 30.66 7.45
N GLU A 43 -7.91 29.42 7.78
CA GLU A 43 -8.56 28.64 8.84
C GLU A 43 -8.29 29.21 10.25
N GLU A 44 -7.07 29.68 10.53
CA GLU A 44 -6.76 30.35 11.79
C GLU A 44 -7.48 31.70 11.95
N GLU A 45 -7.66 32.44 10.85
CA GLU A 45 -8.41 33.71 10.85
C GLU A 45 -9.92 33.49 11.01
N GLN A 46 -10.49 32.46 10.38
CA GLN A 46 -11.88 32.05 10.61
C GLN A 46 -12.10 31.60 12.05
N ALA A 47 -11.22 30.77 12.63
CA ALA A 47 -11.31 30.35 14.02
C ALA A 47 -11.22 31.52 15.02
N ARG A 48 -10.43 32.56 14.69
CA ARG A 48 -10.37 33.81 15.47
C ARG A 48 -11.64 34.65 15.36
N GLN A 49 -12.28 34.70 14.18
CA GLN A 49 -13.54 35.42 14.00
C GLN A 49 -14.71 34.73 14.71
N THR A 50 -14.78 33.39 14.68
CA THR A 50 -15.85 32.63 15.36
C THR A 50 -15.80 32.83 16.87
N ARG A 51 -14.60 32.85 17.48
CA ARG A 51 -14.43 33.14 18.93
C ARG A 51 -14.87 34.55 19.34
N LYS A 52 -14.79 35.54 18.43
CA LYS A 52 -15.29 36.90 18.70
C LYS A 52 -16.81 37.00 18.64
N MET A 53 -17.48 36.22 17.78
CA MET A 53 -18.95 36.19 17.72
C MET A 53 -19.58 35.43 18.90
N THR A 54 -18.97 34.35 19.39
CA THR A 54 -19.51 33.61 20.55
C THR A 54 -19.46 34.42 21.85
N GLY A 55 -18.50 35.33 21.98
CA GLY A 55 -18.39 36.25 23.12
C GLY A 55 -19.45 37.35 23.16
N LEU A 56 -20.00 37.76 22.01
CA LEU A 56 -21.07 38.77 21.95
C LEU A 56 -22.47 38.18 22.14
N PHE A 57 -22.70 36.90 21.81
CA PHE A 57 -24.01 36.27 21.94
C PHE A 57 -24.38 35.93 23.40
N LEU A 58 -23.38 35.70 24.26
CA LEU A 58 -23.58 35.38 25.68
C LEU A 58 -23.92 36.58 26.57
N LEU A 59 -23.80 37.83 26.07
CA LEU A 59 -24.23 39.03 26.80
C LEU A 59 -25.67 39.47 26.45
N GLY A 60 -26.30 38.87 25.44
CA GLY A 60 -27.62 39.28 24.92
C GLY A 60 -28.82 38.50 25.45
N ILE A 61 -28.60 37.36 26.12
CA ILE A 61 -29.68 36.47 26.60
C ILE A 61 -29.72 36.52 28.13
N LEU A 62 -30.08 37.68 28.69
CA LEU A 62 -30.38 37.83 30.12
C LEU A 62 -31.53 38.81 30.40
N VAL A 63 -32.41 39.05 29.41
CA VAL A 63 -33.63 39.85 29.58
C VAL A 63 -34.76 39.21 28.76
N LEU A 64 -35.91 38.98 29.43
CA LEU A 64 -37.20 38.43 28.98
C LEU A 64 -37.33 36.90 29.01
N ALA A 65 -38.38 36.27 29.51
CA ALA A 65 -39.44 36.56 30.48
C ALA A 65 -40.20 35.24 30.63
N GLY A 66 -40.58 34.88 31.86
CA GLY A 66 -41.43 33.71 32.10
C GLY A 66 -42.91 34.00 31.84
N VAL A 67 -43.67 32.97 31.46
CA VAL A 67 -45.08 32.77 31.83
C VAL A 67 -45.38 31.26 31.81
N THR A 68 -45.96 30.78 32.90
CA THR A 68 -46.53 29.45 33.15
C THR A 68 -47.87 29.21 32.45
N VAL A 69 -48.14 28.00 31.93
CA VAL A 69 -49.51 27.44 31.81
C VAL A 69 -49.52 25.92 32.07
N TRP A 70 -50.51 25.52 32.85
CA TRP A 70 -50.88 24.19 33.33
C TRP A 70 -51.63 23.37 32.24
N GLY A 71 -51.47 22.05 32.20
CA GLY A 71 -52.28 21.19 31.33
C GLY A 71 -52.07 19.70 31.58
N VAL A 72 -52.95 19.11 32.40
CA VAL A 72 -53.08 17.67 32.66
C VAL A 72 -53.79 16.99 31.48
N SER A 73 -53.31 15.82 31.03
CA SER A 73 -54.19 14.78 30.50
C SER A 73 -53.59 13.39 30.65
N HIS A 74 -54.36 12.49 31.26
CA HIS A 74 -54.17 11.05 31.30
C HIS A 74 -54.48 10.42 29.93
N ALA A 75 -53.71 9.39 29.54
CA ALA A 75 -54.22 8.29 28.72
C ALA A 75 -53.41 7.01 29.01
N ASN A 76 -54.16 5.93 29.14
CA ASN A 76 -53.76 4.60 29.59
C ASN A 76 -53.37 3.68 28.42
N ARG A 77 -52.49 2.70 28.73
CA ARG A 77 -52.36 1.32 28.19
C ARG A 77 -51.69 1.09 26.80
N PRO A 78 -51.24 -0.16 26.51
CA PRO A 78 -50.73 -1.21 27.40
C PRO A 78 -49.39 -1.83 26.94
N SER A 79 -48.77 -2.52 27.89
CA SER A 79 -47.60 -3.38 27.80
C SER A 79 -47.77 -4.58 26.86
N SER A 80 -46.79 -4.82 25.98
CA SER A 80 -46.52 -6.14 25.39
C SER A 80 -45.18 -6.65 25.94
N GLY A 81 -45.24 -7.72 26.73
CA GLY A 81 -44.06 -8.43 27.21
C GLY A 81 -43.51 -9.34 26.12
N SER A 82 -42.19 -9.30 25.93
CA SER A 82 -41.45 -10.32 25.18
C SER A 82 -40.64 -11.14 26.17
N SER A 83 -40.88 -12.45 26.15
CA SER A 83 -40.21 -13.45 26.97
C SER A 83 -38.75 -13.62 26.58
N MET A 84 -37.88 -13.54 27.58
CA MET A 84 -36.48 -13.92 27.51
C MET A 84 -36.39 -15.45 27.57
N ILE A 85 -35.88 -16.08 26.51
CA ILE A 85 -35.58 -17.53 26.48
C ILE A 85 -34.18 -17.71 27.07
N LEU A 86 -34.14 -18.33 28.25
CA LEU A 86 -32.92 -18.86 28.87
C LEU A 86 -32.62 -20.21 28.21
N MET A 87 -31.41 -20.38 27.68
CA MET A 87 -30.88 -21.69 27.31
C MET A 87 -30.10 -22.23 28.51
N ASP A 88 -30.56 -23.38 29.02
CA ASP A 88 -29.90 -24.14 30.07
C ASP A 88 -28.70 -24.90 29.50
N ASP A 89 -27.56 -24.78 30.20
CA ASP A 89 -26.39 -25.63 30.10
C ASP A 89 -26.69 -27.03 30.64
N ASP A 90 -26.40 -28.07 29.86
CA ASP A 90 -26.28 -29.43 30.41
C ASP A 90 -25.00 -30.12 29.91
N SER A 91 -24.08 -30.25 30.85
CA SER A 91 -22.80 -30.94 30.74
C SER A 91 -22.98 -32.45 30.78
N SER A 92 -22.35 -33.20 29.87
CA SER A 92 -21.95 -34.57 30.18
C SER A 92 -20.64 -34.96 29.49
N SER A 93 -19.66 -35.29 30.32
CA SER A 93 -18.33 -35.76 29.96
C SER A 93 -18.34 -37.25 29.64
N THR A 94 -17.73 -37.66 28.52
CA THR A 94 -17.25 -39.05 28.37
C THR A 94 -15.87 -39.05 27.72
N THR A 95 -14.92 -39.67 28.42
CA THR A 95 -13.50 -39.73 28.10
C THR A 95 -13.21 -40.92 27.20
N THR A 96 -12.58 -40.68 26.04
CA THR A 96 -11.90 -41.74 25.27
C THR A 96 -10.68 -41.20 24.54
N THR A 97 -9.52 -41.71 24.92
CA THR A 97 -8.20 -41.48 24.32
C THR A 97 -8.05 -42.16 22.95
N ALA A 98 -7.76 -41.39 21.92
CA ALA A 98 -7.13 -41.88 20.68
C ALA A 98 -6.37 -40.74 19.98
N THR A 99 -5.09 -40.98 19.75
CA THR A 99 -4.14 -40.20 18.94
C THR A 99 -4.52 -40.29 17.46
N THR A 100 -4.91 -39.18 16.83
CA THR A 100 -4.94 -39.05 15.37
C THR A 100 -4.97 -37.59 14.94
N ASP A 101 -4.16 -37.31 13.92
CA ASP A 101 -4.13 -36.14 13.03
C ASP A 101 -5.47 -35.38 12.94
N ARG A 102 -5.45 -34.08 13.28
CA ARG A 102 -6.64 -33.21 13.36
C ARG A 102 -6.38 -31.88 12.64
N SER A 103 -6.43 -31.94 11.31
CA SER A 103 -6.92 -30.84 10.49
C SER A 103 -8.11 -31.37 9.69
N SER A 104 -9.22 -30.63 9.68
CA SER A 104 -10.54 -31.00 9.14
C SER A 104 -11.42 -31.92 10.02
N ARG A 105 -12.31 -31.29 10.80
CA ARG A 105 -13.71 -31.70 11.03
C ARG A 105 -14.38 -30.75 12.03
N TYR A 106 -14.78 -29.57 11.54
CA TYR A 106 -15.99 -28.93 12.04
C TYR A 106 -17.12 -29.29 11.06
N SER A 107 -17.89 -30.33 11.40
CA SER A 107 -19.17 -30.64 10.79
C SER A 107 -20.23 -30.42 11.85
N THR A 108 -20.80 -29.22 11.88
CA THR A 108 -22.00 -28.92 12.65
C THR A 108 -23.18 -28.90 11.68
N SER A 109 -24.20 -29.69 12.00
CA SER A 109 -25.41 -29.93 11.23
C SER A 109 -26.41 -28.77 11.32
N GLY A 110 -25.96 -27.57 10.97
CA GLY A 110 -26.79 -26.48 10.47
C GLY A 110 -26.05 -25.93 9.26
N GLN A 111 -26.64 -26.00 8.07
CA GLN A 111 -26.10 -25.35 6.88
C GLN A 111 -26.20 -23.83 7.07
N GLY A 112 -25.39 -23.28 7.97
CA GLY A 112 -25.09 -21.86 7.98
C GLY A 112 -24.40 -21.58 6.66
N ILE A 113 -24.98 -20.69 5.87
CA ILE A 113 -24.32 -20.16 4.69
C ILE A 113 -22.98 -19.61 5.18
N SER A 114 -21.88 -20.11 4.63
CA SER A 114 -20.57 -19.54 4.94
C SER A 114 -20.60 -18.09 4.47
N LEU A 115 -20.46 -17.14 5.40
CA LEU A 115 -20.41 -15.71 5.07
C LEU A 115 -19.29 -15.39 4.07
N PHE A 116 -18.27 -16.24 3.99
CA PHE A 116 -17.17 -16.14 3.02
C PHE A 116 -17.59 -16.45 1.58
N VAL A 117 -18.73 -17.09 1.36
CA VAL A 117 -19.24 -17.46 0.02
C VAL A 117 -20.55 -16.72 -0.30
N SER A 118 -21.04 -15.90 0.63
CA SER A 118 -22.31 -15.19 0.47
C SER A 118 -22.09 -13.92 -0.37
N SER A 119 -22.90 -13.71 -1.40
CA SER A 119 -22.98 -12.45 -2.12
C SER A 119 -23.64 -11.39 -1.21
N PRO A 120 -22.97 -10.28 -0.90
CA PRO A 120 -23.52 -9.28 0.01
C PRO A 120 -24.88 -8.71 -0.46
N ASP A 121 -25.08 -8.55 -1.76
CA ASP A 121 -26.34 -8.06 -2.30
C ASP A 121 -27.44 -9.13 -2.40
N GLN A 122 -27.09 -10.37 -2.76
CA GLN A 122 -28.09 -11.43 -2.93
C GLN A 122 -28.46 -12.12 -1.61
N ASP A 123 -27.47 -12.34 -0.73
CA ASP A 123 -27.63 -13.15 0.49
C ASP A 123 -27.79 -12.30 1.75
N LEU A 124 -27.21 -11.08 1.78
CA LEU A 124 -27.29 -10.18 2.95
C LEU A 124 -28.26 -9.00 2.74
N GLY A 125 -28.88 -8.89 1.56
CA GLY A 125 -29.89 -7.87 1.26
C GLY A 125 -29.33 -6.46 1.05
N LEU A 126 -28.02 -6.31 0.83
CA LEU A 126 -27.41 -5.02 0.53
C LEU A 126 -27.77 -4.54 -0.89
N GLN A 127 -27.84 -3.22 -1.08
CA GLN A 127 -28.05 -2.66 -2.42
C GLN A 127 -26.77 -2.80 -3.23
N GLY A 128 -26.79 -3.66 -4.24
CA GLY A 128 -25.66 -3.87 -5.13
C GLY A 128 -25.68 -2.94 -6.35
N THR A 129 -24.54 -2.32 -6.67
CA THR A 129 -24.37 -1.39 -7.79
C THR A 129 -23.18 -1.75 -8.66
N HIS A 130 -23.21 -1.34 -9.92
CA HIS A 130 -22.05 -1.35 -10.81
C HIS A 130 -21.54 0.08 -10.98
N ARG A 131 -20.22 0.23 -11.11
CA ARG A 131 -19.58 1.51 -11.41
C ARG A 131 -19.85 1.98 -12.82
N GLU A 132 -19.79 3.30 -13.02
CA GLU A 132 -19.59 3.87 -14.35
C GLU A 132 -18.18 3.54 -14.88
N GLU A 133 -18.01 3.63 -16.19
CA GLU A 133 -16.83 3.15 -16.93
C GLU A 133 -15.50 3.74 -16.44
N ASP A 134 -15.50 4.99 -15.96
CA ASP A 134 -14.32 5.67 -15.43
C ASP A 134 -13.94 5.23 -14.00
N ALA A 135 -14.88 4.62 -13.28
CA ALA A 135 -14.71 4.12 -11.92
C ALA A 135 -14.73 2.59 -11.80
N THR A 136 -14.97 1.85 -12.90
CA THR A 136 -14.79 0.39 -12.93
C THR A 136 -13.31 0.01 -12.79
N PRO A 137 -12.96 -1.25 -12.47
CA PRO A 137 -11.61 -1.73 -12.69
C PRO A 137 -11.14 -1.47 -14.12
N SER A 138 -9.85 -1.16 -14.29
CA SER A 138 -9.30 -0.94 -15.61
C SER A 138 -9.30 -2.23 -16.44
N ALA A 139 -9.21 -2.09 -17.77
CA ALA A 139 -9.12 -3.22 -18.67
C ALA A 139 -7.85 -4.09 -18.43
N ILE A 140 -6.82 -3.56 -17.75
CA ILE A 140 -5.62 -4.34 -17.39
C ILE A 140 -5.97 -5.55 -16.54
N TRP A 141 -7.04 -5.52 -15.75
CA TRP A 141 -7.43 -6.68 -14.95
C TRP A 141 -7.87 -7.89 -15.78
N GLY A 142 -8.25 -7.70 -17.05
CA GLY A 142 -8.68 -8.79 -17.94
C GLY A 142 -9.71 -9.71 -17.28
N ASP A 143 -9.48 -11.02 -17.37
CA ASP A 143 -10.37 -12.02 -16.79
C ASP A 143 -10.37 -12.02 -15.24
N LYS A 144 -9.33 -11.46 -14.59
CA LYS A 144 -9.29 -11.38 -13.12
C LYS A 144 -10.40 -10.51 -12.56
N ALA A 145 -10.92 -9.55 -13.32
CA ALA A 145 -12.03 -8.70 -12.89
C ALA A 145 -13.32 -9.48 -12.61
N GLN A 146 -13.43 -10.72 -13.08
CA GLN A 146 -14.59 -11.59 -12.87
C GLN A 146 -14.36 -12.66 -11.80
N GLN A 147 -13.14 -12.77 -11.26
CA GLN A 147 -12.74 -13.86 -10.36
C GLN A 147 -13.01 -13.57 -8.87
N GLY A 148 -13.45 -12.36 -8.54
CA GLY A 148 -13.81 -11.97 -7.17
C GLY A 148 -13.44 -10.52 -6.85
N PRO A 149 -13.37 -10.17 -5.56
CA PRO A 149 -12.95 -8.85 -5.13
C PRO A 149 -11.52 -8.52 -5.59
N LEU A 150 -11.37 -7.31 -6.12
CA LEU A 150 -10.10 -6.76 -6.56
C LEU A 150 -9.51 -5.85 -5.47
N PRO A 151 -8.18 -5.77 -5.36
CA PRO A 151 -7.53 -4.87 -4.41
C PRO A 151 -7.74 -3.40 -4.83
N THR A 152 -7.98 -2.54 -3.85
CA THR A 152 -8.26 -1.09 -4.06
C THR A 152 -7.32 -0.15 -3.32
N ASN A 153 -6.47 -0.67 -2.42
CA ASN A 153 -5.48 0.10 -1.65
C ASN A 153 -4.08 -0.54 -1.63
N ASP A 154 -3.80 -1.42 -2.59
CA ASP A 154 -2.49 -2.06 -2.72
C ASP A 154 -1.44 -1.14 -3.36
N TRP A 155 -0.18 -1.37 -3.00
CA TRP A 155 0.94 -0.52 -3.39
C TRP A 155 1.28 -0.53 -4.88
N TYR A 156 0.81 -1.53 -5.61
CA TYR A 156 1.01 -1.69 -7.05
C TYR A 156 -0.16 -1.16 -7.90
N LEU A 157 -1.21 -0.59 -7.29
CA LEU A 157 -2.43 -0.23 -8.03
C LEU A 157 -2.25 0.81 -9.13
N ASN A 158 -1.22 1.66 -9.02
CA ASN A 158 -0.87 2.58 -10.09
C ASN A 158 -0.52 1.84 -11.40
N LEU A 159 0.02 0.61 -11.33
CA LEU A 159 0.35 -0.23 -12.49
C LEU A 159 -0.88 -0.87 -13.13
N VAL A 160 -2.04 -0.89 -12.46
CA VAL A 160 -3.28 -1.50 -12.95
C VAL A 160 -4.43 -0.48 -13.01
N SER A 161 -4.08 0.81 -13.01
CA SER A 161 -5.01 1.93 -13.09
C SER A 161 -5.50 2.15 -14.52
N HIS A 162 -6.63 2.86 -14.69
CA HIS A 162 -7.10 3.30 -16.02
C HIS A 162 -6.08 4.14 -16.78
N ARG A 163 -5.31 4.95 -16.05
CA ARG A 163 -4.22 5.73 -16.65
C ARG A 163 -3.14 4.81 -17.19
N ALA A 164 -2.74 3.79 -16.44
CA ALA A 164 -1.77 2.80 -16.92
C ALA A 164 -2.30 1.97 -18.10
N ALA A 165 -3.61 1.69 -18.13
CA ALA A 165 -4.25 0.96 -19.22
C ALA A 165 -4.25 1.73 -20.54
N SER A 166 -4.49 3.04 -20.47
CA SER A 166 -4.64 3.90 -21.65
C SER A 166 -3.33 4.54 -22.10
N ARG A 167 -2.51 5.00 -21.15
CA ARG A 167 -1.26 5.71 -21.41
C ARG A 167 -0.35 5.63 -20.17
N PRO A 168 0.40 4.53 -20.00
CA PRO A 168 1.35 4.43 -18.91
C PRO A 168 2.37 5.56 -19.01
N ASP A 169 2.62 6.23 -17.89
CA ASP A 169 3.52 7.38 -17.80
C ASP A 169 4.20 7.42 -16.41
N GLU A 170 4.99 8.46 -16.13
CA GLU A 170 5.69 8.57 -14.85
C GLU A 170 4.77 8.63 -13.61
N SER A 171 3.47 8.88 -13.77
CA SER A 171 2.54 8.85 -12.63
C SER A 171 2.07 7.44 -12.28
N THR A 172 2.29 6.45 -13.16
CA THR A 172 1.83 5.06 -12.95
C THR A 172 2.90 4.21 -12.25
N ARG A 173 3.61 4.79 -11.27
CA ARG A 173 4.70 4.16 -10.53
C ARG A 173 4.22 3.35 -9.34
N ALA A 174 4.90 2.24 -9.07
CA ALA A 174 4.76 1.43 -7.88
C ALA A 174 6.10 1.32 -7.13
N TYR A 175 6.03 1.32 -5.80
CA TYR A 175 7.20 1.33 -4.92
C TYR A 175 7.40 -0.06 -4.30
N SER A 176 8.21 -0.91 -4.96
CA SER A 176 8.48 -2.27 -4.49
C SER A 176 9.54 -2.31 -3.37
N THR A 177 10.43 -1.30 -3.32
CA THR A 177 11.61 -1.23 -2.44
C THR A 177 12.59 -2.40 -2.69
N PRO A 178 13.85 -2.16 -3.12
CA PRO A 178 14.46 -0.86 -3.40
C PRO A 178 13.81 -0.04 -4.49
N TYR A 179 13.28 -0.75 -5.50
CA TYR A 179 13.02 -0.14 -6.79
C TYR A 179 11.71 0.65 -6.77
N ILE A 180 11.66 1.65 -7.64
CA ILE A 180 10.39 2.17 -8.17
C ILE A 180 10.23 1.57 -9.55
N VAL A 181 9.05 1.05 -9.86
CA VAL A 181 8.74 0.39 -11.12
C VAL A 181 7.57 1.11 -11.79
N ASP A 182 7.67 1.36 -13.10
CA ASP A 182 6.54 1.77 -13.93
C ASP A 182 6.52 0.99 -15.25
N THR A 183 5.42 1.10 -15.99
CA THR A 183 5.23 0.51 -17.33
C THR A 183 5.35 1.54 -18.46
N ALA A 184 5.90 2.72 -18.14
CA ALA A 184 6.11 3.81 -19.08
C ALA A 184 7.41 3.60 -19.88
N ALA A 185 7.48 2.47 -20.58
CA ALA A 185 8.63 2.10 -21.37
C ALA A 185 8.81 3.08 -22.55
N ASP A 186 10.05 3.55 -22.71
CA ASP A 186 10.42 4.54 -23.73
C ASP A 186 10.69 3.87 -25.09
N ALA A 187 10.81 4.71 -26.13
CA ALA A 187 11.27 4.31 -27.47
C ALA A 187 10.40 3.26 -28.19
N ASN A 188 9.07 3.29 -28.00
CA ASN A 188 8.12 2.30 -28.52
C ASN A 188 8.36 0.87 -27.98
N MET A 189 9.18 0.72 -26.95
CA MET A 189 9.40 -0.54 -26.28
C MET A 189 8.22 -0.81 -25.35
N MET A 190 7.80 -2.07 -25.25
CA MET A 190 6.91 -2.49 -24.16
C MET A 190 7.76 -3.12 -23.05
N GLY A 191 7.34 -2.98 -21.80
CA GLY A 191 8.02 -3.59 -20.66
C GLY A 191 7.88 -2.78 -19.39
N ILE A 192 8.87 -2.92 -18.50
CA ILE A 192 8.94 -2.20 -17.23
C ILE A 192 10.20 -1.33 -17.17
N ARG A 193 10.09 -0.21 -16.48
CA ARG A 193 11.20 0.69 -16.20
C ARG A 193 11.51 0.69 -14.72
N LEU A 194 12.78 0.46 -14.40
CA LEU A 194 13.29 0.40 -13.04
C LEU A 194 14.03 1.69 -12.72
N HIS A 195 13.59 2.35 -11.64
CA HIS A 195 14.25 3.51 -11.08
C HIS A 195 14.89 3.16 -9.75
N TRP A 196 16.02 3.80 -9.47
CA TRP A 196 16.64 3.77 -8.15
C TRP A 196 16.39 5.09 -7.41
N PRO A 197 15.63 5.07 -6.30
CA PRO A 197 15.36 6.29 -5.56
C PRO A 197 16.56 6.72 -4.70
N VAL A 198 16.85 8.02 -4.71
CA VAL A 198 17.80 8.66 -3.79
C VAL A 198 17.04 9.41 -2.72
N VAL A 199 17.23 9.03 -1.45
CA VAL A 199 16.62 9.76 -0.32
C VAL A 199 17.48 10.97 0.05
N LYS A 200 16.96 12.17 -0.17
CA LYS A 200 17.54 13.44 0.29
C LYS A 200 16.85 13.90 1.57
N ALA A 201 17.63 14.38 2.53
CA ALA A 201 17.09 14.88 3.80
C ALA A 201 17.68 16.25 4.12
N SER A 202 16.87 17.11 4.73
CA SER A 202 17.28 18.34 5.38
C SER A 202 16.72 18.39 6.80
N SER A 203 16.96 19.49 7.51
CA SER A 203 16.37 19.71 8.84
C SER A 203 14.84 19.85 8.85
N ILE A 204 14.19 20.04 7.70
CA ILE A 204 12.74 20.28 7.60
C ILE A 204 11.99 19.32 6.69
N ASN A 205 12.69 18.56 5.85
CA ASN A 205 12.06 17.63 4.91
C ASN A 205 12.92 16.39 4.69
N VAL A 206 12.24 15.29 4.37
CA VAL A 206 12.85 14.09 3.79
C VAL A 206 12.10 13.85 2.49
N GLN A 207 12.84 13.73 1.39
CA GLN A 207 12.29 13.56 0.06
C GLN A 207 12.96 12.37 -0.61
N MET A 208 12.14 11.55 -1.26
CA MET A 208 12.62 10.58 -2.23
C MET A 208 12.71 11.29 -3.57
N VAL A 209 13.88 11.28 -4.18
CA VAL A 209 14.13 11.87 -5.50
C VAL A 209 14.57 10.75 -6.42
N ASP A 210 13.87 10.59 -7.52
CA ASP A 210 14.29 9.78 -8.65
C ASP A 210 14.42 10.69 -9.88
N ASP A 211 15.35 10.35 -10.76
CA ASP A 211 15.48 10.97 -12.07
C ASP A 211 15.22 9.88 -13.11
N PHE A 212 14.14 10.03 -13.87
CA PHE A 212 13.73 9.04 -14.87
C PHE A 212 14.83 8.77 -15.90
N LYS A 213 15.75 9.72 -16.13
CA LYS A 213 16.87 9.53 -17.05
C LYS A 213 17.90 8.52 -16.55
N ASN A 214 17.94 8.29 -15.23
CA ASN A 214 18.83 7.32 -14.60
C ASN A 214 18.21 5.92 -14.51
N ALA A 215 16.97 5.77 -14.99
CA ALA A 215 16.27 4.50 -15.03
C ALA A 215 16.78 3.60 -16.15
N VAL A 216 16.47 2.31 -16.02
CA VAL A 216 16.73 1.30 -17.04
C VAL A 216 15.42 0.59 -17.35
N THR A 217 15.05 0.56 -18.62
CA THR A 217 13.85 -0.12 -19.11
C THR A 217 14.23 -1.51 -19.62
N LEU A 218 13.53 -2.53 -19.14
CA LEU A 218 13.64 -3.92 -19.58
C LEU A 218 12.34 -4.32 -20.28
N GLY A 219 12.44 -4.78 -21.52
CA GLY A 219 11.28 -4.99 -22.36
C GLY A 219 11.56 -5.68 -23.68
N THR A 220 10.73 -5.43 -24.70
CA THR A 220 10.92 -5.92 -26.06
C THR A 220 10.41 -4.93 -27.10
N LEU A 221 11.01 -5.00 -28.29
CA LEU A 221 10.58 -4.28 -29.49
C LEU A 221 9.83 -5.19 -30.48
N ASP A 222 9.79 -6.50 -30.23
CA ASP A 222 9.22 -7.48 -31.16
C ASP A 222 7.70 -7.57 -31.06
N LEU A 223 7.16 -7.19 -29.89
CA LEU A 223 5.73 -7.11 -29.67
C LEU A 223 5.21 -5.77 -30.22
N ALA A 224 4.18 -5.83 -31.04
CA ALA A 224 3.54 -4.62 -31.55
C ALA A 224 2.76 -3.94 -30.41
N ALA A 225 3.04 -2.67 -30.15
CA ALA A 225 2.17 -1.86 -29.30
C ALA A 225 0.75 -1.89 -29.89
N PRO A 226 -0.31 -1.96 -29.07
CA PRO A 226 -1.67 -1.80 -29.57
C PRO A 226 -1.71 -0.50 -30.37
N VAL A 227 -1.98 -0.58 -31.67
CA VAL A 227 -2.04 0.60 -32.52
C VAL A 227 -3.24 1.40 -32.03
N ALA A 228 -2.97 2.49 -31.31
CA ALA A 228 -3.96 3.49 -31.00
C ALA A 228 -4.41 4.11 -32.32
N ASP A 229 -5.43 3.54 -32.94
CA ASP A 229 -6.14 4.21 -34.02
C ASP A 229 -6.55 5.58 -33.47
N ASN A 230 -6.22 6.65 -34.19
CA ASN A 230 -6.40 8.06 -33.77
C ASN A 230 -7.86 8.42 -33.36
N ASP A 231 -8.80 7.49 -33.51
CA ASP A 231 -10.22 7.65 -33.28
C ASP A 231 -10.83 6.53 -32.41
N SER A 232 -10.01 5.64 -31.81
CA SER A 232 -10.54 4.49 -31.09
C SER A 232 -10.11 4.46 -29.61
N SER A 233 -11.09 4.69 -28.74
CA SER A 233 -11.08 4.24 -27.35
C SER A 233 -11.05 2.70 -27.21
N SER A 234 -10.79 1.96 -28.29
CA SER A 234 -10.82 0.51 -28.36
C SER A 234 -9.45 -0.15 -28.53
N ALA A 235 -8.35 0.62 -28.53
CA ALA A 235 -7.04 0.02 -28.35
C ALA A 235 -6.99 -0.59 -26.95
N GLY A 236 -6.98 -1.93 -26.88
CA GLY A 236 -6.84 -2.65 -25.62
C GLY A 236 -5.56 -2.23 -24.87
N PRO A 237 -5.47 -2.52 -23.56
CA PRO A 237 -4.30 -2.14 -22.78
C PRO A 237 -3.04 -2.82 -23.34
N ALA A 238 -1.90 -2.15 -23.24
CA ALA A 238 -0.62 -2.71 -23.70
C ALA A 238 -0.21 -3.99 -22.95
N TYR A 239 -0.78 -4.21 -21.77
CA TYR A 239 -0.58 -5.38 -20.93
C TYR A 239 -1.80 -5.66 -20.06
N GLN A 240 -1.81 -6.82 -19.43
CA GLN A 240 -2.81 -7.22 -18.44
C GLN A 240 -2.15 -7.79 -17.18
N VAL A 241 -2.89 -7.86 -16.08
CA VAL A 241 -2.56 -8.73 -14.95
C VAL A 241 -2.52 -10.16 -15.49
N ASP A 242 -1.42 -10.85 -15.23
CA ASP A 242 -1.21 -12.19 -15.78
C ASP A 242 -2.34 -13.13 -15.33
N PRO A 243 -3.12 -13.72 -16.26
CA PRO A 243 -4.22 -14.61 -15.89
C PRO A 243 -3.74 -15.87 -15.16
N ASP A 244 -2.48 -16.28 -15.39
CA ASP A 244 -1.93 -17.54 -14.89
C ASP A 244 -1.40 -17.42 -13.46
N TYR A 245 -1.09 -16.20 -12.99
CA TYR A 245 -0.59 -15.97 -11.64
C TYR A 245 -1.64 -15.27 -10.76
N PRO A 246 -1.79 -15.67 -9.49
CA PRO A 246 -2.53 -14.88 -8.52
C PRO A 246 -1.77 -13.58 -8.21
N TYR A 247 -2.49 -12.47 -8.05
CA TYR A 247 -1.94 -11.33 -7.33
C TYR A 247 -1.97 -11.62 -5.83
N SER A 248 -1.11 -10.95 -5.06
CA SER A 248 -1.05 -11.09 -3.61
C SER A 248 -0.77 -9.74 -2.94
N ASN A 249 -0.89 -9.69 -1.61
CA ASN A 249 -0.55 -8.50 -0.82
C ASN A 249 0.91 -8.03 -1.00
N LEU A 250 1.76 -8.87 -1.60
CA LEU A 250 3.18 -8.60 -1.80
C LEU A 250 3.57 -8.38 -3.25
N GLY A 251 2.72 -8.67 -4.23
CA GLY A 251 3.09 -8.52 -5.63
C GLY A 251 1.98 -8.73 -6.64
N VAL A 252 2.28 -8.31 -7.86
CA VAL A 252 1.42 -8.46 -9.04
C VAL A 252 2.26 -8.95 -10.21
N SER A 253 1.71 -9.87 -10.99
CA SER A 253 2.32 -10.33 -12.24
C SER A 253 1.62 -9.67 -13.43
N LEU A 254 2.40 -9.23 -14.42
CA LEU A 254 1.92 -8.55 -15.63
C LEU A 254 2.37 -9.33 -16.87
N LYS A 255 1.50 -9.39 -17.89
CA LYS A 255 1.72 -10.05 -19.19
C LYS A 255 1.49 -9.07 -20.33
N TRP A 256 2.45 -9.01 -21.27
CA TRP A 256 2.31 -8.35 -22.57
C TRP A 256 2.26 -9.42 -23.67
N GLY A 257 1.52 -9.16 -24.73
CA GLY A 257 1.36 -10.10 -25.85
C GLY A 257 0.30 -11.18 -25.60
N ASP A 258 0.26 -12.17 -26.49
CA ASP A 258 -0.71 -13.27 -26.48
C ASP A 258 -0.12 -14.57 -25.89
N ASP A 259 -0.62 -15.75 -26.27
CA ASP A 259 -0.10 -17.01 -25.72
C ASP A 259 1.15 -17.52 -26.47
N ASP A 260 1.33 -17.13 -27.73
CA ASP A 260 2.44 -17.58 -28.57
C ASP A 260 3.64 -16.61 -28.51
N ALA A 261 3.37 -15.32 -28.36
CA ALA A 261 4.38 -14.27 -28.29
C ALA A 261 4.09 -13.36 -27.10
N TYR A 262 4.74 -13.63 -25.97
CA TYR A 262 4.58 -12.84 -24.75
C TYR A 262 5.89 -12.47 -24.07
N MET A 263 5.77 -11.51 -23.16
CA MET A 263 6.67 -11.37 -22.03
C MET A 263 5.88 -11.20 -20.73
N LYS A 264 6.42 -11.69 -19.63
CA LYS A 264 5.79 -11.71 -18.30
C LYS A 264 6.77 -11.22 -17.25
N THR A 265 6.28 -10.46 -16.26
CA THR A 265 7.07 -10.04 -15.09
C THR A 265 6.27 -10.20 -13.82
N SER A 266 6.94 -10.56 -12.72
CA SER A 266 6.37 -10.53 -11.37
C SER A 266 7.04 -9.42 -10.58
N ILE A 267 6.24 -8.43 -10.19
CA ILE A 267 6.71 -7.27 -9.42
C ILE A 267 6.36 -7.50 -7.96
N VAL A 268 7.39 -7.80 -7.17
CA VAL A 268 7.24 -8.21 -5.75
C VAL A 268 7.96 -7.23 -4.84
N ARG A 269 7.37 -6.92 -3.68
CA ARG A 269 8.03 -6.11 -2.65
C ARG A 269 9.31 -6.78 -2.15
N GLY A 270 10.38 -5.99 -2.03
CA GLY A 270 11.67 -6.51 -1.60
C GLY A 270 12.44 -7.26 -2.69
N MET A 271 11.97 -7.31 -3.94
CA MET A 271 12.67 -8.03 -5.00
C MET A 271 14.09 -7.46 -5.21
N PRO A 272 15.15 -8.29 -5.21
CA PRO A 272 16.50 -7.82 -5.53
C PRO A 272 16.71 -7.64 -7.04
N PHE A 273 15.92 -8.31 -7.86
CA PHE A 273 15.91 -8.20 -9.32
C PHE A 273 14.52 -7.78 -9.81
N ALA A 274 14.48 -7.04 -10.92
CA ALA A 274 13.37 -7.20 -11.84
C ALA A 274 13.61 -8.44 -12.71
N THR A 275 12.61 -9.29 -12.81
CA THR A 275 12.65 -10.49 -13.65
C THR A 275 11.63 -10.38 -14.77
N MET A 276 12.04 -10.72 -15.98
CA MET A 276 11.16 -10.80 -17.15
C MET A 276 11.37 -12.16 -17.85
N LYS A 277 10.28 -12.87 -18.13
CA LYS A 277 10.23 -14.11 -18.91
C LYS A 277 9.75 -13.78 -20.31
N TYR A 278 10.46 -14.23 -21.34
CA TYR A 278 10.14 -13.99 -22.75
C TYR A 278 9.81 -15.32 -23.42
N ALA A 279 8.67 -15.40 -24.11
CA ALA A 279 8.31 -16.56 -24.91
C ALA A 279 9.32 -16.78 -26.05
N SER A 280 9.35 -18.00 -26.61
CA SER A 280 10.18 -18.29 -27.79
C SER A 280 9.84 -17.33 -28.93
N GLY A 281 10.87 -16.78 -29.57
CA GLY A 281 10.74 -15.80 -30.65
C GLY A 281 10.52 -14.35 -30.24
N VAL A 282 10.31 -14.05 -28.95
CA VAL A 282 10.29 -12.67 -28.42
C VAL A 282 11.66 -12.34 -27.84
N LEU A 283 12.36 -11.36 -28.41
CA LEU A 283 13.71 -11.02 -28.01
C LEU A 283 13.74 -9.85 -27.02
N PRO A 284 14.50 -9.97 -25.91
CA PRO A 284 14.66 -8.87 -24.96
C PRO A 284 15.36 -7.67 -25.58
N SER A 285 14.94 -6.50 -25.13
CA SER A 285 15.56 -5.21 -25.38
C SER A 285 15.70 -4.46 -24.06
N LEU A 286 16.78 -3.69 -23.95
CA LEU A 286 17.05 -2.84 -22.81
C LEU A 286 17.35 -1.43 -23.29
N PHE A 287 16.79 -0.44 -22.59
CA PHE A 287 16.89 0.96 -22.94
C PHE A 287 17.26 1.81 -21.73
N SER A 288 18.08 2.84 -21.93
CA SER A 288 18.33 3.87 -20.93
C SER A 288 18.56 5.23 -21.60
N PHE A 289 18.10 6.30 -20.96
CA PHE A 289 18.41 7.68 -21.36
C PHE A 289 19.81 8.14 -20.94
N ASN A 290 20.65 7.20 -20.52
CA ASN A 290 21.97 7.44 -20.05
C ASN A 290 22.92 6.53 -20.84
N ALA A 291 24.01 7.10 -21.36
CA ALA A 291 25.03 6.33 -22.03
C ALA A 291 25.94 5.62 -21.03
N PRO A 292 26.49 4.44 -21.38
CA PRO A 292 27.50 3.80 -20.56
C PRO A 292 28.72 4.71 -20.43
N ALA A 293 29.18 4.95 -19.20
CA ALA A 293 30.45 5.63 -18.92
C ALA A 293 31.67 4.79 -19.36
N SER A 294 31.49 3.49 -19.53
CA SER A 294 32.50 2.59 -20.06
C SER A 294 31.88 1.48 -20.91
N LYS A 295 32.71 0.78 -21.67
CA LYS A 295 32.26 -0.34 -22.51
C LYS A 295 31.58 -1.41 -21.64
N PRO A 296 30.38 -1.90 -22.02
CA PRO A 296 29.72 -2.98 -21.30
C PRO A 296 30.66 -4.17 -21.09
N VAL A 297 30.64 -4.70 -19.87
CA VAL A 297 31.52 -5.80 -19.46
C VAL A 297 30.76 -7.11 -19.51
N VAL A 298 31.31 -8.11 -20.19
CA VAL A 298 30.65 -9.40 -20.47
C VAL A 298 31.24 -10.50 -19.61
N ASP A 299 30.37 -11.30 -18.99
CA ASP A 299 30.68 -12.53 -18.24
C ASP A 299 31.79 -12.35 -17.19
N GLY A 300 31.64 -11.36 -16.31
CA GLY A 300 32.59 -11.08 -15.23
C GLY A 300 33.96 -10.58 -15.70
N GLY A 301 34.03 -9.84 -16.82
CA GLY A 301 35.28 -9.23 -17.29
C GLY A 301 36.04 -10.03 -18.35
N LYS A 302 35.48 -11.15 -18.83
CA LYS A 302 36.13 -11.98 -19.86
C LYS A 302 36.25 -11.26 -21.20
N SER A 303 35.31 -10.37 -21.50
CA SER A 303 35.39 -9.49 -22.67
C SER A 303 34.67 -8.17 -22.44
N LYS A 304 34.85 -7.22 -23.37
CA LYS A 304 34.16 -5.93 -23.40
C LYS A 304 33.47 -5.77 -24.74
N MET A 305 32.27 -5.22 -24.71
CA MET A 305 31.44 -5.01 -25.89
C MET A 305 31.70 -3.64 -26.52
N GLU A 306 31.80 -3.59 -27.86
CA GLU A 306 31.82 -2.32 -28.60
C GLU A 306 30.39 -1.97 -29.04
N CYS A 307 29.88 -0.83 -28.58
CA CYS A 307 28.59 -0.33 -29.03
C CYS A 307 28.72 0.44 -30.34
N GLY A 308 27.76 0.23 -31.22
CA GLY A 308 27.60 0.99 -32.46
C GLY A 308 26.94 2.34 -32.22
N VAL A 309 26.51 2.96 -33.31
CA VAL A 309 25.75 4.21 -33.30
C VAL A 309 24.27 3.91 -33.36
N LEU A 310 23.53 4.38 -32.36
CA LEU A 310 22.07 4.35 -32.35
C LEU A 310 21.56 5.51 -33.20
N SER A 311 20.93 5.18 -34.33
CA SER A 311 20.40 6.15 -35.29
C SER A 311 18.88 6.08 -35.38
N GLY A 312 18.26 7.25 -35.56
CA GLY A 312 16.84 7.42 -35.90
C GLY A 312 15.92 7.74 -34.72
N PRO A 313 14.98 8.69 -34.88
CA PRO A 313 13.73 8.78 -34.14
C PRO A 313 12.53 8.44 -35.05
N ASP A 314 12.71 7.62 -36.07
CA ASP A 314 11.73 7.33 -37.09
C ASP A 314 10.56 6.51 -36.51
N LYS A 315 9.37 6.66 -37.11
CA LYS A 315 8.16 5.86 -36.81
C LYS A 315 8.37 4.34 -36.90
N GLU A 316 9.49 3.90 -37.47
CA GLU A 316 9.85 2.50 -37.73
C GLU A 316 10.75 1.89 -36.64
N GLY A 317 11.09 2.65 -35.59
CA GLY A 317 11.93 2.20 -34.49
C GLY A 317 13.41 2.59 -34.66
N ARG A 318 14.17 2.47 -33.56
CA ARG A 318 15.59 2.85 -33.53
C ARG A 318 16.46 1.75 -34.13
N THR A 319 17.46 2.12 -34.92
CA THR A 319 18.39 1.16 -35.54
C THR A 319 19.79 1.31 -34.98
N ILE A 320 20.46 0.17 -34.76
CA ILE A 320 21.86 0.14 -34.35
C ILE A 320 22.70 -0.08 -35.60
N SER A 321 23.57 0.87 -35.90
CA SER A 321 24.53 0.77 -37.00
C SER A 321 25.92 0.54 -36.45
N HIS A 322 26.72 -0.30 -37.13
CA HIS A 322 28.11 -0.61 -36.75
C HIS A 322 28.29 -1.23 -35.35
N GLY A 323 27.23 -1.76 -34.73
CA GLY A 323 27.34 -2.51 -33.49
C GLY A 323 28.00 -3.87 -33.72
N THR A 324 28.91 -4.27 -32.82
CA THR A 324 29.46 -5.63 -32.86
C THR A 324 28.54 -6.57 -32.08
N THR A 325 28.05 -7.61 -32.74
CA THR A 325 27.35 -8.69 -32.05
C THR A 325 28.32 -9.43 -31.14
N THR A 326 27.96 -9.54 -29.86
CA THR A 326 28.78 -10.21 -28.83
C THR A 326 27.98 -11.31 -28.17
N THR A 327 28.58 -12.47 -27.96
CA THR A 327 27.95 -13.57 -27.21
C THR A 327 28.13 -13.35 -25.71
N VAL A 328 27.04 -13.30 -24.97
CA VAL A 328 27.00 -13.26 -23.50
C VAL A 328 26.59 -14.64 -23.01
N GLN A 329 27.39 -15.26 -22.15
CA GLN A 329 27.06 -16.59 -21.62
C GLN A 329 26.09 -16.53 -20.44
N LYS A 330 26.27 -15.56 -19.55
CA LYS A 330 25.52 -15.48 -18.29
C LYS A 330 25.13 -14.06 -17.92
N GLU A 331 26.05 -13.11 -18.04
CA GLU A 331 25.83 -11.78 -17.47
C GLU A 331 26.51 -10.64 -18.24
N LEU A 332 25.90 -9.46 -18.12
CA LEU A 332 26.40 -8.19 -18.64
C LEU A 332 26.39 -7.14 -17.52
N SER A 333 27.46 -6.36 -17.41
CA SER A 333 27.55 -5.22 -16.49
C SER A 333 27.55 -3.91 -17.26
N LEU A 334 26.68 -2.98 -16.86
CA LEU A 334 26.41 -1.70 -17.50
C LEU A 334 26.64 -0.56 -16.50
N HIS A 335 27.70 0.21 -16.68
CA HIS A 335 28.02 1.36 -15.84
C HIS A 335 27.65 2.67 -16.57
N PHE A 336 26.76 3.48 -16.02
CA PHE A 336 26.19 4.65 -16.70
C PHE A 336 26.72 5.99 -16.19
N VAL A 337 26.91 6.94 -17.11
CA VAL A 337 27.67 8.17 -16.84
C VAL A 337 26.96 9.20 -15.94
N ASN A 338 25.64 9.43 -16.13
CA ASN A 338 24.95 10.46 -15.35
C ASN A 338 24.62 10.05 -13.91
N SER A 339 24.23 8.79 -13.73
CA SER A 339 23.81 8.25 -12.44
C SER A 339 24.99 7.73 -11.61
N ASP A 340 26.10 7.36 -12.26
CA ASP A 340 27.18 6.58 -11.66
C ASP A 340 26.73 5.19 -11.17
N PHE A 341 25.59 4.71 -11.69
CA PHE A 341 25.02 3.41 -11.37
C PHE A 341 25.61 2.32 -12.24
N THR A 342 25.87 1.17 -11.62
CA THR A 342 26.23 -0.07 -12.30
C THR A 342 25.09 -1.07 -12.19
N TRP A 343 24.50 -1.41 -13.33
CA TRP A 343 23.45 -2.42 -13.44
C TRP A 343 24.03 -3.74 -13.93
N MET A 344 23.49 -4.83 -13.42
CA MET A 344 23.78 -6.20 -13.83
C MET A 344 22.57 -6.80 -14.53
N LEU A 345 22.82 -7.40 -15.69
CA LEU A 345 21.84 -8.13 -16.48
C LEU A 345 22.23 -9.60 -16.52
N PHE A 346 21.34 -10.49 -16.10
CA PHE A 346 21.55 -11.94 -16.08
C PHE A 346 20.60 -12.62 -17.06
N PHE A 347 21.11 -13.60 -17.80
CA PHE A 347 20.36 -14.40 -18.76
C PHE A 347 20.31 -15.85 -18.30
N SER A 348 19.18 -16.54 -18.45
CA SER A 348 19.10 -18.00 -18.23
C SER A 348 19.95 -18.77 -19.24
N ASP A 349 20.00 -18.27 -20.48
CA ASP A 349 20.64 -18.93 -21.62
C ASP A 349 21.65 -18.03 -22.31
N PRO A 350 22.68 -18.59 -22.97
CA PRO A 350 23.61 -17.78 -23.74
C PRO A 350 22.90 -17.02 -24.86
N VAL A 351 23.16 -15.72 -24.97
CA VAL A 351 22.53 -14.84 -25.97
C VAL A 351 23.58 -14.16 -26.84
N GLN A 352 23.19 -13.77 -28.05
CA GLN A 352 23.93 -12.80 -28.85
C GLN A 352 23.28 -11.44 -28.70
N VAL A 353 24.05 -10.43 -28.33
CA VAL A 353 23.56 -9.06 -28.09
C VAL A 353 24.28 -8.06 -28.98
N GLU A 354 23.59 -6.96 -29.29
CA GLU A 354 24.14 -5.78 -29.97
C GLU A 354 23.72 -4.53 -29.19
N CYS A 355 24.61 -3.55 -29.04
CA CYS A 355 24.31 -2.27 -28.38
C CYS A 355 24.62 -1.09 -29.29
N GLY A 356 23.89 0.00 -29.08
CA GLY A 356 24.09 1.28 -29.75
C GLY A 356 23.99 2.43 -28.75
N VAL A 357 24.75 3.49 -29.01
CA VAL A 357 24.69 4.76 -28.28
C VAL A 357 24.38 5.87 -29.28
N THR A 358 23.50 6.80 -28.95
CA THR A 358 23.20 7.93 -29.84
C THR A 358 24.41 8.84 -30.00
N GLU A 359 24.67 9.32 -31.22
CA GLU A 359 25.66 10.36 -31.44
C GLU A 359 25.22 11.67 -30.78
N ALA A 360 25.97 12.12 -29.77
CA ALA A 360 25.79 13.41 -29.14
C ALA A 360 27.16 14.05 -28.86
N ASP A 361 27.22 15.39 -28.93
CA ASP A 361 28.43 16.15 -28.59
C ASP A 361 28.81 15.97 -27.11
N ASP A 362 27.82 15.66 -26.26
CA ASP A 362 27.97 15.40 -24.85
C ASP A 362 27.42 14.00 -24.52
N ILE A 363 28.28 13.13 -23.96
CA ILE A 363 27.90 11.77 -23.56
C ILE A 363 26.81 11.78 -22.46
N HIS A 364 26.69 12.87 -21.71
CA HIS A 364 25.67 13.04 -20.67
C HIS A 364 24.24 13.19 -21.21
N VAL A 365 24.07 13.43 -22.52
CA VAL A 365 22.74 13.45 -23.17
C VAL A 365 22.54 12.29 -24.13
N ALA A 366 23.52 11.40 -24.25
CA ALA A 366 23.43 10.25 -25.13
C ALA A 366 22.57 9.14 -24.50
N GLU A 367 21.77 8.49 -25.35
CA GLU A 367 20.89 7.39 -24.99
C GLU A 367 21.54 6.05 -25.36
N PHE A 368 21.15 4.99 -24.68
CA PHE A 368 21.69 3.65 -24.83
C PHE A 368 20.59 2.64 -25.12
N GLN A 369 20.87 1.71 -26.03
CA GLN A 369 20.01 0.58 -26.32
C GLN A 369 20.84 -0.70 -26.48
N LEU A 370 20.35 -1.79 -25.91
CA LEU A 370 20.89 -3.14 -26.07
C LEU A 370 19.75 -4.05 -26.58
N ASN A 371 19.99 -4.75 -27.68
CA ASN A 371 19.04 -5.68 -28.28
C ASN A 371 19.63 -7.09 -28.26
N VAL A 372 18.87 -8.06 -27.77
CA VAL A 372 19.16 -9.48 -28.00
C VAL A 372 18.82 -9.80 -29.46
N LYS A 373 19.73 -10.49 -30.16
CA LYS A 373 19.59 -10.85 -31.59
C LYS A 373 19.23 -12.32 -31.80
N SER A 374 19.67 -13.17 -30.88
CA SER A 374 19.37 -14.59 -30.88
C SER A 374 19.66 -15.19 -29.51
N VAL A 375 18.88 -16.18 -29.13
CA VAL A 375 19.11 -17.01 -27.95
C VAL A 375 19.71 -18.34 -28.41
N LYS A 376 20.70 -18.86 -27.68
CA LYS A 376 21.31 -20.16 -27.95
C LYS A 376 20.79 -21.15 -26.91
N GLY A 377 19.76 -21.89 -27.27
CA GLY A 377 19.10 -22.87 -26.42
C GLY A 377 17.93 -23.49 -27.18
N ASP A 378 17.19 -24.36 -26.49
CA ASP A 378 15.94 -24.94 -26.99
C ASP A 378 14.81 -23.89 -27.02
N ASP A 379 13.61 -24.28 -27.44
CA ASP A 379 12.42 -23.42 -27.54
C ASP A 379 11.87 -22.93 -26.16
N GLU A 380 12.68 -23.01 -25.11
CA GLU A 380 12.32 -22.59 -23.76
C GLU A 380 12.25 -21.07 -23.61
N PRO A 381 11.35 -20.55 -22.74
CA PRO A 381 11.28 -19.13 -22.48
C PRO A 381 12.57 -18.58 -21.86
N LEU A 382 13.12 -17.52 -22.45
CA LEU A 382 14.31 -16.84 -21.91
C LEU A 382 13.95 -16.04 -20.66
N LEU A 383 14.68 -16.25 -19.57
CA LEU A 383 14.59 -15.42 -18.36
C LEU A 383 15.70 -14.36 -18.37
N VAL A 384 15.32 -13.10 -18.21
CA VAL A 384 16.24 -11.97 -18.06
C VAL A 384 16.00 -11.28 -16.73
N ARG A 385 17.08 -11.02 -16.00
CA ARG A 385 17.03 -10.38 -14.69
C ARG A 385 17.93 -9.17 -14.62
N LEU A 386 17.39 -8.08 -14.07
CA LEU A 386 18.06 -6.80 -13.96
C LEU A 386 18.15 -6.40 -12.48
N ALA A 387 19.35 -6.12 -12.00
CA ALA A 387 19.59 -5.61 -10.66
C ALA A 387 20.60 -4.46 -10.67
N LEU A 388 20.45 -3.52 -9.72
CA LEU A 388 21.46 -2.51 -9.48
C LEU A 388 22.55 -3.13 -8.60
N ALA A 389 23.78 -3.23 -9.11
CA ALA A 389 24.93 -3.76 -8.37
C ALA A 389 25.63 -2.71 -7.51
N ASP A 390 25.69 -1.47 -8.01
CA ASP A 390 26.37 -0.38 -7.31
C ASP A 390 25.73 0.95 -7.71
N GLN A 391 25.60 1.85 -6.74
CA GLN A 391 25.00 3.18 -6.89
C GLN A 391 26.05 4.31 -6.94
N CYS A 392 27.34 3.99 -6.77
CA CYS A 392 28.43 4.97 -6.60
C CYS A 392 29.77 4.47 -7.16
N THR A 393 29.78 3.95 -8.38
CA THR A 393 30.94 3.24 -8.93
C THR A 393 32.18 4.11 -9.12
N THR A 394 32.05 5.39 -9.45
CA THR A 394 33.18 6.31 -9.66
C THR A 394 33.18 7.51 -8.70
N GLY A 395 32.03 7.82 -8.09
CA GLY A 395 31.81 9.02 -7.29
C GLY A 395 31.69 10.31 -8.11
N HIS A 396 31.63 10.24 -9.44
CA HIS A 396 31.65 11.44 -10.30
C HIS A 396 30.27 12.02 -10.63
N SER A 397 29.17 11.36 -10.28
CA SER A 397 27.83 11.90 -10.51
C SER A 397 27.55 13.13 -9.62
N ASN A 398 26.72 14.07 -10.10
CA ASN A 398 26.19 15.17 -9.28
C ASN A 398 25.35 14.70 -8.08
N ILE A 399 25.05 13.40 -8.00
CA ILE A 399 24.47 12.73 -6.83
C ILE A 399 25.54 12.49 -5.74
N HIS A 400 26.78 12.96 -5.92
CA HIS A 400 27.95 12.71 -5.07
C HIS A 400 27.74 12.81 -3.55
N GLU A 401 26.91 13.76 -3.07
CA GLU A 401 26.54 13.86 -1.65
C GLU A 401 26.01 12.53 -1.08
N HIS A 402 25.38 11.71 -1.91
CA HIS A 402 24.89 10.38 -1.55
C HIS A 402 26.02 9.35 -1.36
N CYS A 403 27.11 9.47 -2.12
CA CYS A 403 28.18 8.48 -2.16
C CYS A 403 29.16 8.62 -0.99
N GLU A 404 29.42 9.84 -0.54
CA GLU A 404 30.36 10.09 0.57
C GLU A 404 29.74 9.79 1.95
N GLU A 405 28.42 10.00 2.12
CA GLU A 405 27.77 9.89 3.44
C GLU A 405 27.26 8.49 3.78
N ARG A 406 27.03 7.62 2.79
CA ARG A 406 26.26 6.38 2.99
C ARG A 406 27.06 5.08 2.92
N ASN A 407 28.38 5.17 2.78
CA ASN A 407 29.23 4.07 2.33
C ASN A 407 28.66 3.51 1.01
N ALA A 408 29.29 3.79 -0.12
CA ALA A 408 29.18 2.87 -1.27
C ALA A 408 29.26 1.43 -0.73
N MET A 409 28.46 0.48 -1.24
CA MET A 409 28.49 -0.89 -0.70
C MET A 409 29.96 -1.32 -0.58
N ASP A 410 30.47 -1.40 0.66
CA ASP A 410 31.92 -1.43 0.92
C ASP A 410 32.56 -2.67 0.25
N ASP A 411 31.72 -3.67 -0.06
CA ASP A 411 32.02 -4.88 -0.82
C ASP A 411 31.02 -5.08 -1.99
N SER A 412 31.14 -4.27 -3.05
CA SER A 412 30.30 -4.41 -4.26
C SER A 412 30.47 -5.79 -4.93
N ASP A 413 31.68 -6.36 -4.89
CA ASP A 413 31.98 -7.66 -5.49
C ASP A 413 31.25 -8.78 -4.75
N GLY A 414 31.27 -8.77 -3.41
CA GLY A 414 30.54 -9.73 -2.59
C GLY A 414 29.01 -9.63 -2.78
N TYR A 415 28.47 -8.42 -2.96
CA TYR A 415 27.06 -8.24 -3.31
C TYR A 415 26.72 -8.85 -4.69
N VAL A 416 27.57 -8.61 -5.69
CA VAL A 416 27.39 -9.19 -7.03
C VAL A 416 27.50 -10.72 -6.99
N ASP A 417 28.37 -11.28 -6.15
CA ASP A 417 28.47 -12.72 -5.96
C ASP A 417 27.19 -13.32 -5.33
N LEU A 418 26.54 -12.60 -4.41
CA LEU A 418 25.21 -12.99 -3.94
C LEU A 418 24.16 -12.93 -5.05
N LEU A 419 24.16 -11.89 -5.89
CA LEU A 419 23.25 -11.79 -7.04
C LEU A 419 23.44 -12.97 -8.02
N ARG A 420 24.69 -13.38 -8.24
CA ARG A 420 25.02 -14.56 -9.06
C ARG A 420 24.58 -15.88 -8.43
N LYS A 421 24.67 -15.98 -7.10
CA LYS A 421 24.33 -17.20 -6.35
C LYS A 421 22.81 -17.40 -6.25
N TYR A 422 22.07 -16.36 -5.87
CA TYR A 422 20.63 -16.43 -5.60
C TYR A 422 19.84 -15.94 -6.79
N THR A 423 19.60 -16.87 -7.71
CA THR A 423 19.00 -16.57 -9.00
C THR A 423 17.49 -16.80 -9.05
N GLN A 424 16.88 -17.38 -8.02
CA GLN A 424 15.44 -17.59 -7.95
C GLN A 424 14.71 -16.25 -7.77
N TYR A 425 13.43 -16.22 -8.15
CA TYR A 425 12.57 -15.05 -7.98
C TYR A 425 11.17 -15.48 -7.53
N ALA A 426 10.53 -14.63 -6.72
CA ALA A 426 9.17 -14.87 -6.27
C ALA A 426 8.18 -14.44 -7.35
N THR A 427 7.26 -15.34 -7.71
CA THR A 427 6.16 -15.05 -8.64
C THR A 427 4.84 -14.79 -7.92
N ASN A 428 4.59 -15.52 -6.82
CA ASN A 428 3.39 -15.38 -6.00
C ASN A 428 3.67 -15.68 -4.52
N PRO A 429 4.40 -14.77 -3.82
CA PRO A 429 4.68 -14.96 -2.41
C PRO A 429 3.39 -14.95 -1.59
N LYS A 430 3.31 -15.85 -0.61
CA LYS A 430 2.14 -16.00 0.27
C LYS A 430 2.40 -15.35 1.62
N VAL A 431 1.41 -14.60 2.09
CA VAL A 431 1.39 -14.07 3.46
C VAL A 431 0.35 -14.85 4.24
N SER A 432 0.75 -15.42 5.37
CA SER A 432 -0.19 -16.00 6.33
C SER A 432 0.00 -15.38 7.70
N MET A 433 -1.11 -15.31 8.44
CA MET A 433 -1.13 -14.82 9.82
C MET A 433 -1.70 -15.92 10.69
N VAL A 434 -0.97 -16.28 11.74
CA VAL A 434 -1.42 -17.23 12.77
C VAL A 434 -1.51 -16.47 14.07
N TYR A 435 -2.72 -16.43 14.64
CA TYR A 435 -2.97 -15.83 15.94
C TYR A 435 -2.86 -16.89 17.05
N PRO A 436 -2.44 -16.50 18.27
CA PRO A 436 -2.42 -17.41 19.40
C PRO A 436 -3.83 -17.92 19.69
N GLN A 437 -3.93 -19.16 20.16
CA GLN A 437 -5.17 -19.72 20.68
C GLN A 437 -5.43 -19.19 22.10
N GLU A 438 -6.68 -19.24 22.57
CA GLU A 438 -7.05 -18.72 23.90
C GLU A 438 -6.28 -19.40 25.05
N ASP A 439 -5.85 -20.65 24.85
CA ASP A 439 -5.11 -21.44 25.84
C ASP A 439 -3.58 -21.23 25.79
N ASP A 440 -3.07 -20.44 24.84
CA ASP A 440 -1.63 -20.20 24.72
C ASP A 440 -1.15 -19.23 25.82
N GLU A 441 -0.15 -19.66 26.59
CA GLU A 441 0.46 -18.84 27.64
C GLU A 441 1.09 -17.55 27.08
N GLU A 442 1.56 -17.62 25.83
CA GLU A 442 2.13 -16.50 25.10
C GLU A 442 1.15 -16.00 24.02
N GLN A 443 0.79 -14.71 24.11
CA GLN A 443 -0.04 -14.03 23.12
C GLN A 443 0.82 -13.59 21.93
N THR A 444 1.44 -14.56 21.24
CA THR A 444 2.32 -14.29 20.09
C THR A 444 1.58 -14.60 18.80
N ALA A 445 1.39 -13.58 17.96
CA ALA A 445 0.99 -13.78 16.58
C ALA A 445 2.22 -14.01 15.71
N PHE A 446 2.07 -14.82 14.66
CA PHE A 446 3.10 -15.05 13.66
C PHE A 446 2.61 -14.55 12.31
N VAL A 447 3.42 -13.69 11.67
CA VAL A 447 3.26 -13.33 10.27
C VAL A 447 4.31 -14.11 9.49
N SER A 448 3.88 -15.02 8.63
CA SER A 448 4.77 -15.82 7.79
C SER A 448 4.74 -15.30 6.36
N PHE A 449 5.92 -15.05 5.80
CA PHE A 449 6.12 -14.86 4.37
C PHE A 449 6.71 -16.13 3.79
N ASP A 450 5.96 -16.78 2.90
CA ASP A 450 6.48 -17.89 2.11
C ASP A 450 6.83 -17.33 0.74
N TRP A 451 8.13 -17.22 0.50
CA TRP A 451 8.63 -16.64 -0.74
C TRP A 451 8.61 -17.65 -1.87
N SER A 452 8.51 -18.95 -1.58
CA SER A 452 8.75 -20.05 -2.52
C SER A 452 8.36 -19.67 -3.95
N PRO A 453 9.27 -19.82 -4.94
CA PRO A 453 8.91 -19.61 -6.33
C PRO A 453 7.68 -20.47 -6.58
N ALA A 454 6.63 -19.93 -7.20
CA ALA A 454 5.57 -20.80 -7.65
C ALA A 454 6.24 -21.76 -8.64
N LEU A 455 6.46 -23.00 -8.20
CA LEU A 455 6.61 -24.09 -9.15
C LEU A 455 5.32 -24.00 -9.95
N ASP A 456 5.43 -23.90 -11.27
CA ASP A 456 4.28 -23.95 -12.16
C ASP A 456 3.69 -25.38 -11.98
N ASP A 457 2.92 -25.57 -10.90
CA ASP A 457 2.37 -26.82 -10.37
C ASP A 457 1.23 -27.36 -11.26
N ASP A 458 0.98 -26.72 -12.40
CA ASP A 458 -0.20 -26.97 -13.23
C ASP A 458 -0.03 -28.08 -14.25
N ASP A 459 1.12 -28.76 -14.26
CA ASP A 459 1.20 -30.10 -14.81
C ASP A 459 1.89 -31.03 -13.83
N SER A 460 1.06 -31.74 -13.06
CA SER A 460 1.37 -33.01 -12.41
C SER A 460 1.87 -34.13 -13.37
N SER A 461 2.39 -33.77 -14.55
CA SER A 461 3.25 -34.61 -15.39
C SER A 461 4.71 -34.23 -15.17
N ASP A 462 5.24 -34.64 -14.02
CA ASP A 462 6.63 -35.03 -13.67
C ASP A 462 7.91 -34.48 -14.37
N ASP A 463 7.95 -33.65 -15.42
CA ASP A 463 9.23 -33.47 -16.18
C ASP A 463 9.75 -32.04 -16.49
N ASP A 464 8.99 -30.93 -16.47
CA ASP A 464 9.48 -29.66 -17.10
C ASP A 464 9.50 -28.41 -16.20
N VAL A 465 10.13 -28.47 -15.02
CA VAL A 465 10.57 -27.22 -14.37
C VAL A 465 11.90 -26.82 -15.01
N ALA A 466 11.90 -25.73 -15.77
CA ALA A 466 13.08 -25.11 -16.39
C ALA A 466 14.16 -24.77 -15.34
N ARG A 467 14.92 -25.78 -14.95
CA ARG A 467 16.12 -25.68 -14.15
C ARG A 467 17.22 -25.22 -15.08
N ILE A 468 17.88 -24.11 -14.74
CA ILE A 468 19.16 -23.77 -15.34
C ILE A 468 20.06 -25.00 -15.12
N ASP A 469 20.45 -25.69 -16.19
CA ASP A 469 21.27 -26.91 -16.19
C ASP A 469 22.59 -26.70 -15.45
N VAL A 470 22.54 -26.75 -14.13
CA VAL A 470 23.69 -26.96 -13.26
C VAL A 470 23.88 -28.47 -13.23
N ALA A 471 24.99 -28.93 -13.80
CA ALA A 471 25.33 -30.33 -14.03
C ALA A 471 24.78 -31.28 -12.94
N GLU A 472 24.00 -32.28 -13.38
CA GLU A 472 23.20 -33.25 -12.59
C GLU A 472 23.93 -34.02 -11.46
N ASP A 473 25.24 -33.85 -11.29
CA ASP A 473 26.04 -34.49 -10.24
C ASP A 473 26.17 -33.64 -8.96
N GLU A 474 25.68 -32.39 -8.93
CA GLU A 474 25.61 -31.59 -7.71
C GLU A 474 24.25 -31.81 -7.03
N ILE A 475 24.25 -32.67 -6.00
CA ILE A 475 23.20 -32.83 -4.98
C ILE A 475 22.46 -31.50 -4.82
N GLU A 476 21.14 -31.47 -5.10
CA GLU A 476 20.28 -30.34 -4.74
C GLU A 476 20.41 -30.06 -3.25
N THR A 477 21.32 -29.14 -2.93
CA THR A 477 21.49 -28.69 -1.57
C THR A 477 20.26 -27.85 -1.23
N GLU A 478 19.78 -27.92 0.00
CA GLU A 478 18.68 -27.08 0.49
C GLU A 478 18.94 -25.58 0.24
N GLU A 479 20.22 -25.18 0.08
CA GLU A 479 20.61 -23.83 -0.32
C GLU A 479 20.03 -23.36 -1.66
N SER A 480 19.77 -24.28 -2.61
CA SER A 480 19.19 -23.98 -3.92
C SER A 480 17.70 -23.57 -3.85
N GLN A 481 17.05 -23.73 -2.70
CA GLN A 481 15.66 -23.29 -2.48
C GLN A 481 15.56 -21.97 -1.72
N ASN A 482 16.67 -21.46 -1.19
CA ASN A 482 16.66 -20.18 -0.49
C ASN A 482 16.50 -19.03 -1.48
N MET A 483 15.72 -18.04 -1.06
CA MET A 483 15.53 -16.82 -1.85
C MET A 483 16.09 -15.62 -1.12
N MET A 484 16.62 -14.70 -1.90
CA MET A 484 17.18 -13.46 -1.42
C MET A 484 16.15 -12.36 -1.64
N MET A 485 15.75 -11.67 -0.57
CA MET A 485 14.79 -10.57 -0.64
C MET A 485 15.23 -9.44 0.30
N PHE A 486 14.93 -8.20 -0.06
CA PHE A 486 15.14 -7.04 0.79
C PHE A 486 14.07 -6.97 1.89
N ALA A 487 14.51 -7.00 3.15
CA ALA A 487 13.67 -6.86 4.32
C ALA A 487 13.71 -5.42 4.86
N LEU A 488 12.55 -4.87 5.20
CA LEU A 488 12.41 -3.58 5.87
C LEU A 488 12.91 -3.65 7.33
N PRO A 489 13.27 -2.52 7.98
CA PRO A 489 13.81 -2.54 9.35
C PRO A 489 12.96 -3.33 10.36
N HIS A 490 11.64 -3.13 10.35
CA HIS A 490 10.74 -3.83 11.27
C HIS A 490 10.65 -5.34 11.01
N GLN A 491 11.03 -5.82 9.82
CA GLN A 491 11.12 -7.24 9.50
C GLN A 491 12.45 -7.79 10.01
N GLN A 492 13.55 -7.08 9.76
CA GLN A 492 14.89 -7.43 10.25
C GLN A 492 14.92 -7.59 11.78
N ASP A 493 14.27 -6.67 12.50
CA ASP A 493 14.17 -6.71 13.97
C ASP A 493 13.57 -8.01 14.51
N LYS A 494 12.69 -8.64 13.71
CA LYS A 494 12.01 -9.90 14.04
C LYS A 494 12.75 -11.13 13.52
N LEU A 495 13.48 -10.99 12.42
CA LEU A 495 14.19 -12.08 11.77
C LEU A 495 15.58 -12.35 12.35
N LYS A 496 16.14 -11.42 13.12
CA LYS A 496 17.48 -11.57 13.74
C LYS A 496 17.65 -12.82 14.61
N ASP A 497 16.56 -13.33 15.18
CA ASP A 497 16.54 -14.50 16.07
C ASP A 497 16.06 -15.77 15.35
N ASP A 498 15.63 -15.66 14.09
CA ASP A 498 15.24 -16.78 13.24
C ASP A 498 16.51 -17.43 12.65
N LYS A 499 16.64 -18.75 12.81
CA LYS A 499 17.84 -19.51 12.39
C LYS A 499 17.76 -19.99 10.95
N ASP A 500 16.57 -19.95 10.36
CA ASP A 500 16.31 -20.41 9.00
C ASP A 500 16.50 -19.27 7.98
N VAL A 501 16.90 -18.09 8.46
CA VAL A 501 17.14 -16.89 7.65
C VAL A 501 18.52 -16.30 7.97
N GLU A 502 19.18 -15.77 6.95
CA GLU A 502 20.43 -15.04 7.07
C GLU A 502 20.19 -13.57 6.70
N ILE A 503 20.35 -12.66 7.66
CA ILE A 503 20.37 -11.22 7.37
C ILE A 503 21.81 -10.85 7.02
N THR A 504 22.02 -10.39 5.79
CA THR A 504 23.33 -9.98 5.31
C THR A 504 23.64 -8.51 5.66
N ASP A 505 24.90 -8.12 5.54
CA ASP A 505 25.32 -6.71 5.71
C ASP A 505 25.04 -5.85 4.46
N TYR A 506 24.52 -6.44 3.38
CA TYR A 506 24.18 -5.74 2.13
C TYR A 506 22.85 -5.03 2.27
N CYS A 507 22.95 -3.73 2.52
CA CYS A 507 21.81 -2.90 2.84
C CYS A 507 21.78 -1.63 2.01
N ILE A 508 20.58 -1.12 1.84
CA ILE A 508 20.27 0.08 1.08
C ILE A 508 19.44 1.02 1.96
N HIS A 509 19.54 2.32 1.70
CA HIS A 509 18.75 3.31 2.43
C HIS A 509 17.48 3.64 1.65
N SER A 510 16.35 3.11 2.09
CA SER A 510 15.03 3.45 1.55
C SER A 510 14.36 4.53 2.41
N PHE A 511 13.19 5.02 1.97
CA PHE A 511 12.37 5.93 2.77
C PHE A 511 11.88 5.28 4.08
N HIS A 512 11.84 3.95 4.12
CA HIS A 512 11.48 3.18 5.30
C HIS A 512 12.66 2.90 6.24
N GLY A 513 13.87 3.37 5.90
CA GLY A 513 15.09 3.14 6.67
C GLY A 513 16.06 2.16 5.99
N LYS A 514 17.02 1.64 6.77
CA LYS A 514 18.03 0.70 6.28
C LYS A 514 17.38 -0.64 5.94
N THR A 515 17.24 -0.95 4.66
CA THR A 515 16.62 -2.18 4.15
C THR A 515 17.74 -3.13 3.74
N CYS A 516 17.79 -4.33 4.31
CA CYS A 516 18.89 -5.28 4.13
C CYS A 516 18.44 -6.52 3.38
N LEU A 517 19.33 -7.13 2.62
CA LEU A 517 19.09 -8.44 2.04
C LEU A 517 18.98 -9.50 3.13
N VAL A 518 17.96 -10.34 3.00
CA VAL A 518 17.74 -11.52 3.82
C VAL A 518 17.60 -12.73 2.90
N ILE A 519 18.34 -13.78 3.21
CA ILE A 519 18.34 -15.05 2.49
C ILE A 519 17.52 -16.05 3.30
N GLY A 520 16.50 -16.63 2.70
CA GLY A 520 15.69 -17.68 3.31
C GLY A 520 14.39 -17.92 2.52
N LYS A 521 13.93 -19.16 2.48
CA LYS A 521 12.70 -19.55 1.77
C LYS A 521 11.43 -19.00 2.44
N LYS A 522 11.42 -19.00 3.77
CA LYS A 522 10.28 -18.60 4.59
C LYS A 522 10.74 -17.70 5.72
N TRP A 523 10.03 -16.60 5.95
CA TRP A 523 10.32 -15.67 7.04
C TRP A 523 9.18 -15.75 8.05
N ASN A 524 9.50 -16.00 9.32
CA ASN A 524 8.49 -16.05 10.39
C ASN A 524 8.70 -14.88 11.36
N LEU A 525 7.81 -13.92 11.32
CA LEU A 525 7.90 -12.72 12.16
C LEU A 525 6.97 -12.91 13.36
N SER A 526 7.56 -13.01 14.54
CA SER A 526 6.82 -13.08 15.79
C SER A 526 6.44 -11.67 16.27
N GLN A 527 5.17 -11.50 16.59
CA GLN A 527 4.63 -10.29 17.18
C GLN A 527 3.97 -10.62 18.51
N ASP A 528 4.63 -10.21 19.59
CA ASP A 528 4.03 -10.15 20.91
C ASP A 528 2.84 -9.17 20.85
N LEU A 529 1.63 -9.69 21.00
CA LEU A 529 0.40 -8.92 21.04
C LEU A 529 0.22 -8.20 22.38
N SER A 530 1.10 -8.49 23.36
CA SER A 530 0.97 -8.13 24.75
C SER A 530 -0.40 -8.56 25.32
N GLN A 531 -0.74 -8.10 26.53
CA GLN A 531 -2.08 -8.34 27.04
C GLN A 531 -3.13 -7.64 26.15
N PRO A 532 -4.25 -8.32 25.80
CA PRO A 532 -5.33 -7.75 25.01
C PRO A 532 -5.77 -6.40 25.56
N GLN A 533 -5.95 -5.42 24.67
CA GLN A 533 -6.54 -4.14 25.07
C GLN A 533 -8.02 -4.37 25.39
N SER A 534 -8.40 -4.11 26.64
CA SER A 534 -9.80 -4.10 27.05
C SER A 534 -10.44 -2.77 26.65
N PHE A 535 -11.77 -2.78 26.64
CA PHE A 535 -12.59 -1.59 26.63
C PHE A 535 -12.45 -0.74 27.90
N THR A 536 -11.93 -1.29 28.99
CA THR A 536 -11.64 -0.59 30.26
C THR A 536 -10.18 -0.17 30.37
N ALA A 537 -9.89 0.84 31.19
CA ALA A 537 -8.50 1.21 31.49
C ALA A 537 -7.85 0.14 32.40
N ARG A 538 -6.54 -0.09 32.28
CA ARG A 538 -5.82 -1.04 33.17
C ARG A 538 -5.77 -0.58 34.62
N ARG A 539 -6.00 0.70 34.91
CA ARG A 539 -6.04 1.25 36.27
C ARG A 539 -7.32 2.06 36.46
N PRO A 540 -7.89 2.09 37.68
CA PRO A 540 -9.01 2.96 37.95
C PRO A 540 -8.58 4.44 37.85
N PRO A 541 -9.50 5.36 37.54
CA PRO A 541 -9.22 6.79 37.65
C PRO A 541 -8.83 7.15 39.08
N MET A 542 -7.92 8.11 39.25
CA MET A 542 -7.57 8.62 40.58
C MET A 542 -8.82 9.12 41.30
N ALA A 543 -8.96 8.76 42.58
CA ALA A 543 -10.11 9.13 43.40
C ALA A 543 -10.46 10.63 43.34
N SER A 544 -9.45 11.50 43.34
CA SER A 544 -9.62 12.95 43.23
C SER A 544 -10.17 13.44 41.87
N ALA A 545 -9.99 12.66 40.79
CA ALA A 545 -10.51 12.97 39.46
C ALA A 545 -11.95 12.47 39.24
N ILE A 546 -12.39 11.47 39.99
CA ILE A 546 -13.70 10.82 39.81
C ILE A 546 -14.88 11.82 39.90
N PRO A 547 -14.93 12.78 40.85
CA PRO A 547 -16.01 13.77 40.88
C PRO A 547 -16.07 14.65 39.61
N LEU A 548 -14.90 14.97 39.04
CA LEU A 548 -14.82 15.76 37.80
C LEU A 548 -15.29 14.94 36.59
N LEU A 549 -14.90 13.67 36.53
CA LEU A 549 -15.36 12.73 35.50
C LEU A 549 -16.87 12.52 35.58
N ALA A 550 -17.42 12.27 36.77
CA ALA A 550 -18.86 12.11 36.99
C ALA A 550 -19.65 13.33 36.50
N LYS A 551 -19.16 14.54 36.80
CA LYS A 551 -19.76 15.80 36.32
C LYS A 551 -19.72 15.92 34.79
N ALA A 552 -18.59 15.58 34.18
CA ALA A 552 -18.45 15.60 32.72
C ALA A 552 -19.39 14.58 32.06
N LEU A 553 -19.42 13.34 32.56
CA LEU A 553 -20.28 12.26 32.06
C LEU A 553 -21.76 12.59 32.19
N ALA A 554 -22.18 13.19 33.31
CA ALA A 554 -23.57 13.62 33.50
C ALA A 554 -24.02 14.63 32.43
N THR A 555 -23.09 15.41 31.90
CA THR A 555 -23.36 16.35 30.79
C THR A 555 -23.29 15.65 29.43
N ASP A 556 -22.23 14.87 29.21
CA ASP A 556 -21.93 14.29 27.90
C ASP A 556 -22.85 13.14 27.52
N ILE A 557 -23.34 12.36 28.49
CA ILE A 557 -24.30 11.26 28.26
C ILE A 557 -25.66 11.78 27.75
N GLN A 558 -25.96 13.06 27.97
CA GLN A 558 -27.20 13.70 27.54
C GLN A 558 -27.08 14.34 26.16
N LYS A 559 -25.89 14.34 25.55
CA LYS A 559 -25.69 14.90 24.21
C LYS A 559 -26.56 14.16 23.21
N LYS A 560 -27.43 14.91 22.54
CA LYS A 560 -28.25 14.39 21.45
C LYS A 560 -27.37 14.14 20.24
N ILE A 561 -27.56 12.99 19.60
CA ILE A 561 -27.01 12.74 18.28
C ILE A 561 -27.70 13.71 17.31
N PRO A 562 -26.95 14.46 16.48
CA PRO A 562 -27.53 15.34 15.47
C PRO A 562 -28.55 14.61 14.60
N ALA A 563 -29.65 15.28 14.25
CA ALA A 563 -30.75 14.66 13.51
C ALA A 563 -30.30 14.08 12.17
N ASN A 564 -29.38 14.76 11.47
CA ASN A 564 -28.84 14.27 10.20
C ASN A 564 -28.04 12.97 10.37
N LEU A 565 -27.29 12.79 11.46
CA LEU A 565 -26.59 11.52 11.74
C LEU A 565 -27.57 10.37 12.05
N GLN A 566 -28.74 10.68 12.63
CA GLN A 566 -29.77 9.68 12.92
C GLN A 566 -30.49 9.16 11.68
N ILE A 567 -30.36 9.86 10.55
CA ILE A 567 -30.92 9.46 9.25
C ILE A 567 -29.82 9.10 8.24
N GLY A 568 -28.55 9.01 8.65
CA GLY A 568 -27.44 8.73 7.74
C GLY A 568 -27.16 9.86 6.73
N ALA A 569 -27.57 11.10 7.02
CA ALA A 569 -27.39 12.26 6.15
C ALA A 569 -26.10 13.04 6.45
N ALA A 570 -24.96 12.37 6.32
CA ALA A 570 -23.65 12.93 6.60
C ALA A 570 -22.54 12.14 5.90
N ASP A 571 -21.30 12.61 5.99
CA ASP A 571 -20.12 11.82 5.65
C ASP A 571 -19.88 10.73 6.72
N THR A 572 -19.23 9.64 6.32
CA THR A 572 -18.93 8.50 7.20
C THR A 572 -17.91 8.86 8.28
N TYR A 573 -16.95 9.75 7.97
CA TYR A 573 -15.81 10.07 8.81
C TYR A 573 -16.19 10.85 10.09
N PHE A 574 -16.83 12.01 9.95
CA PHE A 574 -17.23 12.84 11.08
C PHE A 574 -18.38 12.20 11.86
N SER A 575 -19.27 11.47 11.18
CA SER A 575 -20.31 10.67 11.82
C SER A 575 -19.70 9.59 12.71
N GLY A 576 -18.77 8.79 12.17
CA GLY A 576 -18.04 7.78 12.93
C GLY A 576 -17.33 8.36 14.15
N LYS A 577 -16.65 9.51 13.99
CA LYS A 577 -16.01 10.22 15.12
C LYS A 577 -17.01 10.62 16.21
N PHE A 578 -18.17 11.13 15.83
CA PHE A 578 -19.19 11.55 16.80
C PHE A 578 -19.79 10.34 17.53
N LEU A 579 -20.16 9.30 16.79
CA LEU A 579 -20.75 8.08 17.36
C LEU A 579 -19.76 7.34 18.27
N ALA A 580 -18.48 7.24 17.89
CA ALA A 580 -17.42 6.67 18.71
C ALA A 580 -17.23 7.43 20.03
N LYS A 581 -17.36 8.77 20.01
CA LYS A 581 -17.30 9.60 21.22
C LYS A 581 -18.47 9.31 22.17
N ILE A 582 -19.68 9.14 21.65
CA ILE A 582 -20.86 8.77 22.47
C ILE A 582 -20.69 7.36 23.04
N ALA A 583 -20.26 6.40 22.22
CA ALA A 583 -19.94 5.04 22.66
C ALA A 583 -18.93 5.05 23.81
N ARG A 584 -17.82 5.78 23.67
CA ARG A 584 -16.82 5.88 24.75
C ARG A 584 -17.38 6.53 26.02
N THR A 585 -18.25 7.53 25.89
CA THR A 585 -18.91 8.18 27.03
C THR A 585 -19.79 7.20 27.80
N ILE A 586 -20.57 6.38 27.09
CA ILE A 586 -21.41 5.31 27.67
C ILE A 586 -20.53 4.33 28.43
N MET A 587 -19.47 3.83 27.80
CA MET A 587 -18.59 2.82 28.40
C MET A 587 -17.90 3.31 29.68
N VAL A 588 -17.41 4.56 29.68
CA VAL A 588 -16.78 5.15 30.88
C VAL A 588 -17.82 5.37 32.00
N ALA A 589 -19.06 5.72 31.65
CA ALA A 589 -20.13 5.81 32.63
C ALA A 589 -20.45 4.44 33.26
N GLU A 590 -20.49 3.38 32.46
CA GLU A 590 -20.68 2.01 32.97
C GLU A 590 -19.50 1.54 33.82
N GLU A 591 -18.26 1.80 33.40
CA GLU A 591 -17.04 1.49 34.16
C GLU A 591 -17.07 2.13 35.56
N LEU A 592 -17.35 3.44 35.66
CA LEU A 592 -17.44 4.12 36.96
C LEU A 592 -18.58 3.60 37.84
N LYS A 593 -19.68 3.14 37.23
CA LYS A 593 -20.80 2.54 37.98
C LYS A 593 -20.46 1.16 38.51
N GLN A 594 -19.72 0.36 37.74
CA GLN A 594 -19.18 -0.91 38.22
C GLN A 594 -18.16 -0.68 39.34
N LEU A 595 -17.29 0.32 39.18
CA LEU A 595 -16.35 0.73 40.22
C LEU A 595 -17.07 1.15 41.51
N ALA A 596 -18.14 1.95 41.40
CA ALA A 596 -18.97 2.39 42.53
C ALA A 596 -19.67 1.24 43.27
N LYS A 597 -19.96 0.12 42.61
CA LYS A 597 -20.58 -1.07 43.23
C LYS A 597 -19.59 -1.83 44.13
N GLY A 598 -18.28 -1.70 43.92
CA GLY A 598 -17.27 -2.44 44.68
C GLY A 598 -17.33 -3.96 44.45
N GLY A 599 -16.62 -4.72 45.30
CA GLY A 599 -16.72 -6.18 45.35
C GLY A 599 -16.36 -6.89 44.04
N ASP A 600 -17.16 -7.88 43.65
CA ASP A 600 -16.91 -8.69 42.45
C ASP A 600 -17.06 -7.89 41.14
N ALA A 601 -17.85 -6.81 41.14
CA ALA A 601 -17.96 -5.93 39.98
C ALA A 601 -16.62 -5.24 39.64
N VAL A 602 -15.82 -4.89 40.66
CA VAL A 602 -14.49 -4.32 40.46
C VAL A 602 -13.50 -5.36 39.95
N LYS A 603 -13.63 -6.63 40.37
CA LYS A 603 -12.79 -7.71 39.83
C LYS A 603 -13.03 -7.92 38.34
N ALA A 604 -14.30 -7.83 37.91
CA ALA A 604 -14.66 -7.95 36.49
C ALA A 604 -14.07 -6.84 35.60
N LEU A 605 -13.70 -5.68 36.17
CA LEU A 605 -13.04 -4.60 35.42
C LEU A 605 -11.57 -4.91 35.07
N GLY A 606 -10.99 -5.92 35.71
CA GLY A 606 -9.63 -6.38 35.39
C GLY A 606 -8.55 -5.34 35.68
N TYR A 607 -8.72 -4.50 36.71
CA TYR A 607 -7.68 -3.51 37.05
C TYR A 607 -6.40 -4.19 37.52
N GLU A 608 -5.29 -3.73 36.96
CA GLU A 608 -3.93 -4.21 37.22
C GLU A 608 -3.06 -3.07 37.76
N ASN A 609 -1.94 -3.42 38.39
CA ASN A 609 -0.93 -2.44 38.81
C ASN A 609 -1.49 -1.29 39.67
N VAL A 610 -2.45 -1.58 40.55
CA VAL A 610 -3.06 -0.64 41.51
C VAL A 610 -2.96 -1.23 42.91
N THR A 611 -2.63 -0.41 43.92
CA THR A 611 -2.61 -0.90 45.29
C THR A 611 -4.03 -1.08 45.81
N ALA A 612 -4.23 -1.97 46.79
CA ALA A 612 -5.55 -2.15 47.41
C ALA A 612 -6.08 -0.83 48.02
N ALA A 613 -5.19 0.01 48.55
CA ALA A 613 -5.54 1.30 49.13
C ALA A 613 -6.02 2.30 48.05
N ASP A 614 -5.29 2.44 46.94
CA ASP A 614 -5.67 3.35 45.85
C ASP A 614 -6.98 2.90 45.18
N LEU A 615 -7.18 1.58 45.07
CA LEU A 615 -8.41 1.00 44.55
C LEU A 615 -9.58 1.28 45.48
N GLU A 616 -9.42 1.07 46.79
CA GLU A 616 -10.44 1.37 47.80
C GLU A 616 -10.81 2.87 47.80
N GLU A 617 -9.82 3.76 47.68
CA GLU A 617 -10.06 5.20 47.55
C GLU A 617 -10.88 5.53 46.30
N SER A 618 -10.55 4.90 45.18
CA SER A 618 -11.25 5.10 43.89
C SER A 618 -12.68 4.55 43.93
N VAL A 619 -12.89 3.37 44.52
CA VAL A 619 -14.22 2.77 44.76
C VAL A 619 -15.07 3.69 45.64
N SER A 620 -14.51 4.17 46.75
CA SER A 620 -15.18 5.08 47.66
C SER A 620 -15.55 6.41 46.97
N ALA A 621 -14.63 6.98 46.20
CA ALA A 621 -14.89 8.20 45.44
C ALA A 621 -15.97 8.00 44.36
N ALA A 622 -16.00 6.86 43.67
CA ALA A 622 -17.03 6.52 42.70
C ALA A 622 -18.40 6.32 43.34
N ALA A 623 -18.48 5.62 44.48
CA ALA A 623 -19.70 5.41 45.23
C ALA A 623 -20.32 6.72 45.74
N ASN A 624 -19.48 7.72 46.03
CA ASN A 624 -19.91 9.05 46.49
C ASN A 624 -20.16 10.04 45.34
N ALA A 625 -19.80 9.72 44.10
CA ALA A 625 -19.95 10.62 42.96
C ALA A 625 -21.37 10.57 42.39
N ASN A 626 -21.83 11.70 41.84
CA ASN A 626 -23.11 11.78 41.14
C ASN A 626 -22.98 11.23 39.71
N LEU A 627 -23.01 9.90 39.57
CA LEU A 627 -22.88 9.21 38.29
C LEU A 627 -24.20 9.21 37.49
N PRO A 628 -24.16 9.09 36.15
CA PRO A 628 -25.35 8.95 35.32
C PRO A 628 -26.27 7.80 35.76
N SER A 629 -27.58 8.06 35.85
CA SER A 629 -28.61 7.05 36.11
C SER A 629 -28.63 5.94 35.05
N ASP A 630 -29.08 4.74 35.41
CA ASP A 630 -29.26 3.63 34.45
C ASP A 630 -30.12 4.04 33.25
N GLU A 631 -31.23 4.75 33.48
CA GLU A 631 -32.11 5.27 32.42
C GLU A 631 -31.38 6.20 31.43
N ALA A 632 -30.45 7.02 31.91
CA ALA A 632 -29.70 7.94 31.06
C ALA A 632 -28.69 7.18 30.18
N VAL A 633 -28.03 6.17 30.75
CA VAL A 633 -27.11 5.29 30.01
C VAL A 633 -27.88 4.48 28.96
N GLU A 634 -28.99 3.84 29.36
CA GLU A 634 -29.84 3.07 28.45
C GLU A 634 -30.38 3.93 27.29
N LYS A 635 -30.82 5.16 27.59
CA LYS A 635 -31.24 6.11 26.57
C LYS A 635 -30.12 6.45 25.59
N ALA A 636 -28.90 6.67 26.08
CA ALA A 636 -27.75 6.94 25.22
C ALA A 636 -27.38 5.72 24.35
N VAL A 637 -27.43 4.51 24.92
CA VAL A 637 -27.23 3.25 24.17
C VAL A 637 -28.28 3.10 23.08
N ASN A 638 -29.55 3.32 23.37
CA ASN A 638 -30.63 3.22 22.39
C ASN A 638 -30.48 4.27 21.27
N GLY A 639 -30.08 5.50 21.61
CA GLY A 639 -29.78 6.53 20.63
C GLY A 639 -28.60 6.14 19.72
N LEU A 640 -27.52 5.60 20.29
CA LEU A 640 -26.37 5.12 19.54
C LEU A 640 -26.74 3.97 18.60
N LYS A 641 -27.50 2.98 19.09
CA LYS A 641 -27.98 1.85 18.27
C LYS A 641 -28.76 2.33 17.05
N GLN A 642 -29.73 3.22 17.25
CA GLN A 642 -30.53 3.79 16.15
C GLN A 642 -29.64 4.52 15.13
N ALA A 643 -28.69 5.32 15.62
CA ALA A 643 -27.81 6.10 14.75
C ALA A 643 -26.76 5.27 14.00
N VAL A 644 -26.41 4.07 14.47
CA VAL A 644 -25.54 3.14 13.74
C VAL A 644 -26.36 2.34 12.73
N GLN A 645 -27.53 1.84 13.14
CA GLN A 645 -28.39 0.99 12.31
C GLN A 645 -28.79 1.65 10.98
N VAL A 646 -29.02 2.97 11.00
CA VAL A 646 -29.43 3.70 9.79
C VAL A 646 -28.43 3.64 8.63
N TRP A 647 -27.13 3.45 8.91
CA TRP A 647 -26.11 3.35 7.85
C TRP A 647 -26.14 2.02 7.11
N MET A 648 -26.71 0.98 7.72
CA MET A 648 -26.82 -0.37 7.17
C MET A 648 -28.19 -0.65 6.55
N GLU A 649 -29.14 0.27 6.73
CA GLU A 649 -30.54 0.15 6.27
C GLU A 649 -30.88 1.34 5.35
N ASP A 650 -31.98 2.06 5.63
CA ASP A 650 -32.55 3.09 4.77
C ASP A 650 -31.92 4.49 4.96
N GLY A 651 -30.62 4.57 5.23
CA GLY A 651 -29.93 5.85 5.42
C GLY A 651 -29.88 6.69 4.14
N ASP A 652 -29.95 8.01 4.30
CA ASP A 652 -29.85 8.97 3.18
C ASP A 652 -28.56 8.75 2.37
N ALA A 653 -27.43 8.48 3.04
CA ALA A 653 -26.17 8.02 2.46
C ALA A 653 -25.83 6.59 2.94
N MET A 654 -26.59 5.60 2.50
CA MET A 654 -26.38 4.19 2.84
C MET A 654 -25.07 3.60 2.29
N TYR A 655 -24.60 2.51 2.90
CA TYR A 655 -23.60 1.64 2.27
C TYR A 655 -24.23 0.83 1.14
N VAL A 656 -23.50 0.71 0.03
CA VAL A 656 -23.85 -0.10 -1.14
C VAL A 656 -22.73 -1.09 -1.43
N TYR A 657 -23.08 -2.24 -2.00
CA TYR A 657 -22.11 -3.22 -2.45
C TYR A 657 -21.70 -2.90 -3.89
N ASP A 658 -20.44 -2.52 -4.08
CA ASP A 658 -19.82 -2.31 -5.38
C ASP A 658 -19.47 -3.66 -6.00
N LYS A 659 -20.25 -4.06 -7.01
CA LYS A 659 -20.06 -5.32 -7.74
C LYS A 659 -18.88 -5.28 -8.71
N SER A 660 -18.43 -4.08 -9.10
CA SER A 660 -17.34 -3.94 -10.06
C SER A 660 -16.00 -4.25 -9.39
N TRP A 661 -15.82 -3.83 -8.15
CA TRP A 661 -14.58 -4.06 -7.40
C TRP A 661 -14.73 -5.10 -6.26
N GLY A 662 -15.95 -5.39 -5.82
CA GLY A 662 -16.27 -6.48 -4.88
C GLY A 662 -16.22 -6.11 -3.40
N GLY A 663 -16.81 -5.00 -2.98
CA GLY A 663 -16.77 -4.55 -1.56
C GLY A 663 -17.72 -3.40 -1.23
N LEU A 664 -17.65 -2.89 0.00
CA LEU A 664 -18.62 -1.90 0.52
C LEU A 664 -18.10 -0.47 0.37
N VAL A 665 -18.98 0.39 -0.13
CA VAL A 665 -18.70 1.83 -0.29
C VAL A 665 -19.91 2.65 0.15
N ASN A 666 -19.68 3.86 0.65
CA ASN A 666 -20.76 4.77 0.99
C ASN A 666 -21.27 5.52 -0.24
N CYS A 667 -22.59 5.72 -0.31
CA CYS A 667 -23.24 6.45 -1.41
C CYS A 667 -22.80 7.94 -1.48
N GLY A 668 -22.30 8.49 -0.36
CA GLY A 668 -21.99 9.91 -0.20
C GLY A 668 -23.23 10.76 0.02
N CYS A 669 -23.01 11.99 0.48
CA CYS A 669 -24.09 12.93 0.81
C CYS A 669 -23.85 14.30 0.18
N ASN A 670 -24.61 14.63 -0.87
CA ASN A 670 -24.77 16.00 -1.34
C ASN A 670 -25.64 16.76 -0.34
N TYR A 671 -25.00 17.19 0.75
CA TYR A 671 -25.68 17.75 1.90
C TYR A 671 -26.38 19.06 1.55
N THR A 672 -27.68 19.10 1.76
CA THR A 672 -28.48 20.32 1.63
C THR A 672 -29.04 20.71 2.99
N ALA A 673 -28.66 21.90 3.45
CA ALA A 673 -29.25 22.48 4.65
C ALA A 673 -30.65 23.01 4.29
N LYS A 674 -31.69 22.23 4.63
CA LYS A 674 -33.07 22.70 4.64
C LYS A 674 -33.53 22.73 6.09
N ASP A 675 -33.80 23.93 6.61
CA ASP A 675 -34.11 24.15 8.03
C ASP A 675 -32.99 23.67 8.98
N SER A 676 -33.32 23.26 10.21
CA SER A 676 -32.37 22.74 11.20
C SER A 676 -32.02 21.25 11.01
N THR A 677 -32.58 20.60 10.00
CA THR A 677 -32.42 19.17 9.71
C THR A 677 -31.90 19.04 8.29
N GLY A 678 -30.59 19.19 8.09
CA GLY A 678 -30.04 18.95 6.76
C GLY A 678 -30.23 17.49 6.34
N HIS A 679 -30.36 17.29 5.03
CA HIS A 679 -30.62 16.00 4.38
C HIS A 679 -29.65 15.81 3.21
N CYS A 680 -29.43 14.57 2.78
CA CYS A 680 -28.80 14.36 1.49
C CYS A 680 -29.83 14.64 0.39
N SER A 681 -29.42 15.42 -0.62
CA SER A 681 -30.26 15.67 -1.79
C SER A 681 -30.26 14.49 -2.78
N ASN A 682 -29.34 13.55 -2.59
CA ASN A 682 -29.20 12.32 -3.34
C ASN A 682 -29.75 11.14 -2.53
N SER A 683 -30.15 10.08 -3.23
CA SER A 683 -30.57 8.80 -2.68
C SER A 683 -30.20 7.72 -3.67
N TYR A 684 -29.92 6.51 -3.20
CA TYR A 684 -29.71 5.35 -4.08
C TYR A 684 -30.84 5.27 -5.14
N PRO A 685 -30.53 5.07 -6.44
CA PRO A 685 -29.22 4.71 -7.01
C PRO A 685 -28.28 5.89 -7.31
N ASN A 686 -28.69 7.14 -7.05
CA ASN A 686 -27.86 8.32 -7.29
C ASN A 686 -26.86 8.50 -6.14
N CYS A 687 -25.66 7.95 -6.32
CA CYS A 687 -24.60 7.99 -5.30
C CYS A 687 -23.42 8.85 -5.77
N PRO A 688 -23.35 10.15 -5.40
CA PRO A 688 -22.32 11.07 -5.87
C PRO A 688 -20.90 10.60 -5.55
N ALA A 689 -20.69 9.89 -4.44
CA ALA A 689 -19.36 9.40 -4.09
C ALA A 689 -18.87 8.27 -4.99
N LEU A 690 -19.76 7.62 -5.76
CA LEU A 690 -19.33 6.64 -6.76
C LEU A 690 -18.64 7.27 -7.97
N PHE A 691 -18.84 8.58 -8.19
CA PHE A 691 -18.37 9.33 -9.36
C PHE A 691 -17.36 10.43 -9.02
N SER A 692 -17.11 10.67 -7.73
CA SER A 692 -16.25 11.77 -7.29
C SER A 692 -15.36 11.34 -6.13
N VAL A 693 -14.05 11.37 -6.37
CA VAL A 693 -13.00 11.16 -5.35
C VAL A 693 -13.02 12.20 -4.24
N ASN A 694 -13.67 13.34 -4.45
CA ASN A 694 -13.74 14.42 -3.47
C ASN A 694 -14.93 14.27 -2.51
N GLU A 695 -15.88 13.38 -2.80
CA GLU A 695 -17.02 13.11 -1.94
C GLU A 695 -16.67 12.01 -0.92
N ASP A 696 -17.19 12.17 0.30
CA ASP A 696 -16.94 11.27 1.44
C ASP A 696 -15.46 10.89 1.61
N PHE A 697 -14.55 11.85 1.39
CA PHE A 697 -13.11 11.65 1.48
C PHE A 697 -12.56 10.53 0.57
N GLY A 698 -13.23 10.27 -0.56
CA GLY A 698 -12.86 9.23 -1.51
C GLY A 698 -13.33 7.83 -1.14
N ASN A 699 -14.08 7.66 -0.03
CA ASN A 699 -14.65 6.36 0.37
C ASN A 699 -15.56 5.77 -0.71
N GLY A 700 -16.28 6.64 -1.40
CA GLY A 700 -17.12 6.19 -2.50
C GLY A 700 -16.31 5.68 -3.68
N THR A 701 -15.07 6.12 -3.92
CA THR A 701 -14.27 5.69 -5.09
C THR A 701 -13.42 4.45 -4.81
N TRP A 702 -12.90 4.30 -3.60
CA TRP A 702 -12.04 3.20 -3.22
C TRP A 702 -12.73 2.29 -2.20
N ILE A 703 -12.76 0.98 -2.45
CA ILE A 703 -13.37 0.01 -1.53
C ILE A 703 -12.63 -0.02 -0.18
N LEU A 704 -13.42 -0.10 0.90
CA LEU A 704 -13.00 -0.48 2.26
C LEU A 704 -12.95 -2.00 2.48
#